data_AF-A0A7J7WW93-F1
#
_entry.id   AF-A0A7J7WW93-F1
#
_cell.length_a   1.000
_cell.length_b   1.000
_cell.length_c   1.000
_cell.angle_alpha   90.00
_cell.angle_beta   90.00
_cell.angle_gamma   90.00
#
_symmetry.space_group_name_H-M   'P 1'
#
loop_
_entity.id
_entity.type
_entity.pdbx_description
1 polymer ?
#
loop_
_entity_poly.entity_id
_entity_poly.type
_entity_poly.pdbx_seq_one_letter_code
_entity_poly.pdbx_strand_id
1 'polypeptide(L)'
;MAERFHFVSSTSELHLMKMEFLELKYRLLSLLVLAESKLKSWIIKYGRRESVALLLQNYITFIENSKFFEQYEVTYQILKQTAEMYVKADGSVEEAENVMKFMNETTAQWRNLSVEVRSVRSMLEEVIANWDRYGDTVAGLQAWLEDAEKMLSQSELAKKDFFRNLPHWIQQHSAMNDAGNFLIETCDEVVSRDLKQQLLLLNGRWRELFMEVKQYARADEVDRMKREYTDCVTALSDFATEAHRKLSEPLEVSFINVKLLIQDLEDIEQRIPVMDAQYKILTKTAHLVTKESSQEEAKEMFATMSGLKEQLTKVKERYSPLLYESQQLSVLLEELEKQMTLFYDSLGKVSEIITVLEHEAQSSALFKQKHQELLACQESCKKAMAHIEKGSQSVQKFVTLSHVLKHFDQTKLQRKTAEAHVAFQNMVKKTGDWKKHVETNSRLMKKFEESRAELEKVLRVAQEGLEEKGDPEELLRRHTEFYGQLDQRVLNAFLKACDDLTDILPEQEQAGLQEAVRKLHKQWKDLQGEAPYHLLHLKIKVEENKFLACVEECRTELARETKLVPQEGSEKMITEHRIFFSDKGPHHLCEKRLQLIEELCLKLPGRDPVRDTPGACQATLKELRAAIESTYTQLVEDPDKWKDYTSRISEFSSWIAAKETQLKGIKKEAIDTANHGEVKRMVEEIRNGVTQKGETLGWLRSRLQVLIEVSSEKEAQKQGDELAKVSSSFKALTALLSEVEKMLSSFGDCVQYKEIVKSSLKELISGSKEVQEQAEEILGTENLFEAQQLLLHHQQKTKRISAKKRDVQQQMTQAGQGEGGLPGPVQEELRKLESTLDGLERSRERQERRIQVTLRKWERFETNKETVVRYLFQTGSSHERFLSFSSLESLSSELEQTKEFSKRTEGIAVQAESLVKEASEIPLGPKNKQLLQQQAKSIKEQVKKLEDTLEEEYVLDTP
;
A
#
# COMPACT_ATOMS: atom_id res chain seq x y z
N MET A 1 -59.17 152.23 -58.29
CA MET A 1 -59.36 152.27 -56.83
C MET A 1 -58.81 151.00 -56.17
N ALA A 2 -59.13 149.81 -56.70
CA ALA A 2 -58.51 148.53 -56.28
C ALA A 2 -56.98 148.55 -56.34
N GLU A 3 -56.38 149.07 -57.42
CA GLU A 3 -54.91 149.19 -57.57
C GLU A 3 -54.25 150.02 -56.46
N ARG A 4 -54.90 151.08 -55.98
CA ARG A 4 -54.35 151.91 -54.89
C ARG A 4 -54.40 151.20 -53.55
N PHE A 5 -55.49 150.49 -53.26
CA PHE A 5 -55.59 149.71 -52.03
C PHE A 5 -54.59 148.54 -52.04
N HIS A 6 -54.40 147.90 -53.21
CA HIS A 6 -53.40 146.85 -53.38
C HIS A 6 -51.97 147.39 -53.21
N PHE A 7 -51.68 148.58 -53.73
CA PHE A 7 -50.39 149.25 -53.56
C PHE A 7 -50.12 149.64 -52.09
N VAL A 8 -51.10 150.19 -51.38
CA VAL A 8 -50.96 150.56 -49.96
C VAL A 8 -50.85 149.34 -49.06
N SER A 9 -51.65 148.30 -49.29
CA SER A 9 -51.57 147.05 -48.54
C SER A 9 -50.18 146.41 -48.70
N SER A 10 -49.66 146.34 -49.93
CA SER A 10 -48.33 145.77 -50.21
C SER A 10 -47.17 146.62 -49.69
N THR A 11 -47.30 147.94 -49.61
CA THR A 11 -46.27 148.83 -49.04
C THR A 11 -46.31 148.92 -47.50
N SER A 12 -47.45 148.61 -46.86
CA SER A 12 -47.57 148.64 -45.39
C SER A 12 -46.73 147.57 -44.70
N GLU A 13 -46.68 146.35 -45.25
CA GLU A 13 -45.85 145.24 -44.73
C GLU A 13 -44.36 145.60 -44.82
N LEU A 14 -43.95 146.23 -45.93
CA LEU A 14 -42.57 146.71 -46.11
C LEU A 14 -42.18 147.79 -45.10
N HIS A 15 -43.08 148.75 -44.81
CA HIS A 15 -42.83 149.79 -43.82
C HIS A 15 -42.68 149.24 -42.40
N LEU A 16 -43.47 148.22 -42.02
CA LEU A 16 -43.33 147.58 -40.71
C LEU A 16 -41.95 146.90 -40.59
N MET A 17 -41.53 146.14 -41.60
CA MET A 17 -40.20 145.51 -41.63
C MET A 17 -39.06 146.54 -41.55
N LYS A 18 -39.22 147.70 -42.19
CA LYS A 18 -38.25 148.80 -42.09
C LYS A 18 -38.16 149.36 -40.67
N MET A 19 -39.29 149.54 -39.98
CA MET A 19 -39.33 150.08 -38.62
C MET A 19 -38.73 149.11 -37.60
N GLU A 20 -39.06 147.82 -37.69
CA GLU A 20 -38.47 146.78 -36.84
C GLU A 20 -36.95 146.71 -37.02
N PHE A 21 -36.47 146.78 -38.27
CA PHE A 21 -35.03 146.86 -38.55
C PHE A 21 -34.39 148.10 -37.90
N LEU A 22 -35.00 149.28 -38.02
CA LEU A 22 -34.46 150.52 -37.46
C LEU A 22 -34.44 150.51 -35.92
N GLU A 23 -35.46 149.99 -35.26
CA GLU A 23 -35.48 149.85 -33.79
C GLU A 23 -34.30 148.98 -33.32
N LEU A 24 -34.16 147.80 -33.93
CA LEU A 24 -33.10 146.86 -33.59
C LEU A 24 -31.71 147.43 -33.92
N LYS A 25 -31.58 148.18 -35.02
CA LYS A 25 -30.36 148.90 -35.40
C LYS A 25 -29.93 149.87 -34.31
N TYR A 26 -30.81 150.74 -33.83
CA TYR A 26 -30.47 151.71 -32.79
C TYR A 26 -30.26 151.07 -31.41
N ARG A 27 -30.99 149.99 -31.10
CA ARG A 27 -30.78 149.21 -29.88
C ARG A 27 -29.40 148.55 -29.85
N LEU A 28 -28.95 148.00 -30.98
CA LEU A 28 -27.62 147.42 -31.07
C LEU A 28 -26.51 148.48 -30.95
N LEU A 29 -26.69 149.65 -31.59
CA LEU A 29 -25.76 150.78 -31.48
C LEU A 29 -25.65 151.32 -30.03
N SER A 30 -26.74 151.35 -29.27
CA SER A 30 -26.70 151.82 -27.87
C SER A 30 -25.91 150.88 -26.97
N LEU A 31 -25.98 149.56 -27.21
CA LEU A 31 -25.14 148.59 -26.53
C LEU A 31 -23.66 148.83 -26.84
N LEU A 32 -23.29 149.06 -28.12
CA LEU A 32 -21.90 149.35 -28.48
C LEU A 32 -21.35 150.59 -27.76
N VAL A 33 -22.09 151.70 -27.76
CA VAL A 33 -21.69 152.93 -27.08
C VAL A 33 -21.54 152.73 -25.57
N LEU A 34 -22.43 151.93 -24.96
CA LEU A 34 -22.33 151.61 -23.54
C LEU A 34 -21.08 150.79 -23.21
N ALA A 35 -20.75 149.79 -24.04
CA ALA A 35 -19.53 149.01 -23.91
C ALA A 35 -18.26 149.86 -24.08
N GLU A 36 -18.23 150.75 -25.08
CA GLU A 36 -17.10 151.69 -25.28
C GLU A 36 -16.91 152.63 -24.09
N SER A 37 -18.01 153.14 -23.51
CA SER A 37 -17.96 154.01 -22.33
C SER A 37 -17.40 153.27 -21.10
N LYS A 38 -17.85 152.04 -20.86
CA LYS A 38 -17.35 151.20 -19.77
C LYS A 38 -15.90 150.80 -19.96
N LEU A 39 -15.51 150.42 -21.18
CA LEU A 39 -14.14 150.09 -21.51
C LEU A 39 -13.17 151.24 -21.18
N LYS A 40 -13.51 152.48 -21.57
CA LYS A 40 -12.73 153.67 -21.23
C LYS A 40 -12.57 153.90 -19.73
N SER A 41 -13.52 153.46 -18.92
CA SER A 41 -13.44 153.55 -17.45
C SER A 41 -12.55 152.49 -16.81
N TRP A 42 -12.26 151.38 -17.49
CA TRP A 42 -11.41 150.31 -16.96
C TRP A 42 -9.99 150.31 -17.52
N ILE A 43 -9.77 150.86 -18.71
CA ILE A 43 -8.44 151.04 -19.31
C ILE A 43 -7.90 152.43 -18.89
N ILE A 44 -7.76 152.63 -17.59
CA ILE A 44 -7.05 153.77 -16.99
C ILE A 44 -5.72 153.30 -16.40
N LYS A 45 -4.82 154.23 -16.10
CA LYS A 45 -3.68 153.91 -15.23
C LYS A 45 -4.18 153.54 -13.84
N TYR A 46 -3.63 152.48 -13.27
CA TYR A 46 -4.18 151.82 -12.10
C TYR A 46 -3.71 152.45 -10.78
N GLY A 47 -4.57 152.45 -9.77
CA GLY A 47 -4.21 152.91 -8.43
C GLY A 47 -3.55 151.83 -7.59
N ARG A 48 -3.67 151.96 -6.26
CA ARG A 48 -3.29 150.91 -5.31
C ARG A 48 -4.15 149.66 -5.48
N ARG A 49 -3.66 148.53 -4.97
CA ARG A 49 -4.31 147.20 -5.00
C ARG A 49 -5.83 147.26 -4.79
N GLU A 50 -6.30 147.95 -3.76
CA GLU A 50 -7.72 148.02 -3.39
C GLU A 50 -8.55 148.74 -4.47
N SER A 51 -7.99 149.78 -5.08
CA SER A 51 -8.64 150.51 -6.17
C SER A 51 -8.77 149.67 -7.44
N VAL A 52 -7.75 148.86 -7.75
CA VAL A 52 -7.77 147.94 -8.90
C VAL A 52 -8.77 146.81 -8.69
N ALA A 53 -8.84 146.27 -7.47
CA ALA A 53 -9.84 145.27 -7.10
C ALA A 53 -11.28 145.78 -7.29
N LEU A 54 -11.55 147.06 -6.96
CA LEU A 54 -12.85 147.68 -7.20
C LEU A 54 -13.17 147.81 -8.69
N LEU A 55 -12.18 148.11 -9.55
CA LEU A 55 -12.36 148.14 -11.01
C LEU A 55 -12.68 146.75 -11.57
N LEU A 56 -11.99 145.71 -11.08
CA LEU A 56 -12.25 144.33 -11.49
C LEU A 56 -13.66 143.88 -11.08
N GLN A 57 -14.09 144.23 -9.87
CA GLN A 57 -15.45 143.94 -9.41
C GLN A 57 -16.50 144.68 -10.26
N ASN A 58 -16.22 145.92 -10.67
CA ASN A 58 -17.08 146.68 -11.58
C ASN A 58 -17.20 146.00 -12.95
N TYR A 59 -16.06 145.53 -13.49
CA TYR A 59 -16.01 144.75 -14.73
C TYR A 59 -16.86 143.50 -14.65
N ILE A 60 -16.65 142.65 -13.65
CA ILE A 60 -17.37 141.38 -13.47
C ILE A 60 -18.88 141.65 -13.36
N THR A 61 -19.26 142.65 -12.57
CA THR A 61 -20.68 143.00 -12.39
C THR A 61 -21.33 143.47 -13.70
N PHE A 62 -20.63 144.26 -14.51
CA PHE A 62 -21.18 144.73 -15.78
C PHE A 62 -21.17 143.64 -16.86
N ILE A 63 -20.08 142.90 -17.04
CA ILE A 63 -19.95 141.95 -18.15
C ILE A 63 -20.63 140.61 -17.84
N GLU A 64 -20.32 140.03 -16.68
CA GLU A 64 -20.72 138.66 -16.33
C GLU A 64 -22.11 138.65 -15.70
N ASN A 65 -22.35 139.48 -14.67
CA ASN A 65 -23.63 139.46 -13.97
C ASN A 65 -24.78 140.03 -14.82
N SER A 66 -24.52 141.03 -15.66
CA SER A 66 -25.54 141.55 -16.59
C SER A 66 -25.66 140.74 -17.89
N LYS A 67 -24.76 139.77 -18.11
CA LYS A 67 -24.69 138.95 -19.34
C LYS A 67 -24.62 139.80 -20.61
N PHE A 68 -23.81 140.86 -20.57
CA PHE A 68 -23.79 141.90 -21.59
C PHE A 68 -23.51 141.37 -23.01
N PHE A 69 -22.55 140.43 -23.15
CA PHE A 69 -22.24 139.80 -24.43
C PHE A 69 -23.42 139.00 -25.00
N GLU A 70 -24.18 138.30 -24.16
CA GLU A 70 -25.38 137.57 -24.57
C GLU A 70 -26.46 138.53 -25.06
N GLN A 71 -26.68 139.65 -24.36
CA GLN A 71 -27.65 140.67 -24.75
C GLN A 71 -27.33 141.28 -26.13
N TYR A 72 -26.05 141.57 -26.39
CA TYR A 72 -25.61 142.05 -27.70
C TYR A 72 -25.85 141.00 -28.79
N GLU A 73 -25.41 139.75 -28.56
CA GLU A 73 -25.51 138.69 -29.58
C GLU A 73 -26.95 138.37 -29.94
N VAL A 74 -27.84 138.26 -28.93
CA VAL A 74 -29.28 138.04 -29.17
C VAL A 74 -29.87 139.19 -29.99
N THR A 75 -29.55 140.44 -29.64
CA THR A 75 -30.04 141.62 -30.39
C THR A 75 -29.51 141.63 -31.83
N TYR A 76 -28.24 141.26 -32.04
CA TYR A 76 -27.63 141.18 -33.38
C TYR A 76 -28.26 140.09 -34.25
N GLN A 77 -28.53 138.90 -33.70
CA GLN A 77 -29.14 137.80 -34.48
C GLN A 77 -30.55 138.13 -34.93
N ILE A 78 -31.36 138.74 -34.04
CA ILE A 78 -32.71 139.20 -34.40
C ILE A 78 -32.59 140.29 -35.47
N LEU A 79 -31.70 141.28 -35.28
CA LEU A 79 -31.46 142.33 -36.28
C LEU A 79 -31.06 141.77 -37.64
N LYS A 80 -30.20 140.75 -37.69
CA LYS A 80 -29.77 140.12 -38.94
C LYS A 80 -30.95 139.48 -39.68
N GLN A 81 -31.80 138.73 -38.97
CA GLN A 81 -33.00 138.12 -39.56
C GLN A 81 -33.97 139.18 -40.06
N THR A 82 -34.24 140.22 -39.27
CA THR A 82 -35.10 141.34 -39.65
C THR A 82 -34.53 142.12 -40.83
N ALA A 83 -33.20 142.31 -40.88
CA ALA A 83 -32.50 142.95 -42.00
C ALA A 83 -32.62 142.14 -43.30
N GLU A 84 -32.43 140.82 -43.25
CA GLU A 84 -32.59 139.94 -44.42
C GLU A 84 -34.04 139.94 -44.93
N MET A 85 -35.02 139.91 -44.02
CA MET A 85 -36.44 139.99 -44.38
C MET A 85 -36.78 141.35 -45.00
N TYR A 86 -36.28 142.45 -44.41
CA TYR A 86 -36.49 143.81 -44.93
C TYR A 86 -35.91 143.97 -46.34
N VAL A 87 -34.65 143.55 -46.56
CA VAL A 87 -33.98 143.66 -47.86
C VAL A 87 -34.70 142.83 -48.94
N LYS A 88 -35.17 141.62 -48.60
CA LYS A 88 -35.94 140.78 -49.53
C LYS A 88 -37.29 141.40 -49.90
N ALA A 89 -37.95 142.07 -48.95
CA ALA A 89 -39.24 142.71 -49.17
C ALA A 89 -39.12 144.02 -49.96
N ASP A 90 -38.06 144.81 -49.74
CA ASP A 90 -37.84 146.11 -50.39
C ASP A 90 -37.47 145.95 -51.88
N GLY A 91 -36.62 144.98 -52.20
CA GLY A 91 -36.17 144.70 -53.56
C GLY A 91 -35.25 145.76 -54.19
N SER A 92 -34.97 146.88 -53.51
CA SER A 92 -34.00 147.89 -53.96
C SER A 92 -32.56 147.45 -53.68
N VAL A 93 -31.72 147.51 -54.71
CA VAL A 93 -30.27 147.22 -54.59
C VAL A 93 -29.57 148.24 -53.68
N GLU A 94 -29.98 149.51 -53.73
CA GLU A 94 -29.36 150.58 -52.94
C GLU A 94 -29.60 150.39 -51.44
N GLU A 95 -30.82 150.00 -51.05
CA GLU A 95 -31.14 149.77 -49.63
C GLU A 95 -30.49 148.47 -49.13
N ALA A 96 -30.40 147.43 -49.97
CA ALA A 96 -29.67 146.21 -49.68
C ALA A 96 -28.18 146.48 -49.36
N GLU A 97 -27.53 147.31 -50.19
CA GLU A 97 -26.13 147.71 -49.97
C GLU A 97 -25.98 148.53 -48.67
N ASN A 98 -26.90 149.46 -48.39
CA ASN A 98 -26.86 150.27 -47.17
C ASN A 98 -27.02 149.43 -45.89
N VAL A 99 -27.95 148.49 -45.88
CA VAL A 99 -28.17 147.57 -44.76
C VAL A 99 -26.96 146.64 -44.58
N MET A 100 -26.43 146.10 -45.67
CA MET A 100 -25.26 145.22 -45.62
C MET A 100 -24.00 145.95 -45.14
N LYS A 101 -23.78 147.20 -45.58
CA LYS A 101 -22.70 148.05 -45.11
C LYS A 101 -22.79 148.27 -43.60
N PHE A 102 -23.97 148.66 -43.10
CA PHE A 102 -24.18 148.84 -41.66
C PHE A 102 -23.94 147.55 -40.86
N MET A 103 -24.44 146.41 -41.33
CA MET A 103 -24.23 145.12 -40.66
C MET A 103 -22.74 144.77 -40.60
N ASN A 104 -21.99 144.99 -41.68
CA ASN A 104 -20.55 144.73 -41.73
C ASN A 104 -19.76 145.66 -40.80
N GLU A 105 -20.04 146.97 -40.82
CA GLU A 105 -19.38 147.96 -39.95
C GLU A 105 -19.63 147.66 -38.46
N THR A 106 -20.88 147.36 -38.10
CA THR A 106 -21.26 147.04 -36.72
C THR A 106 -20.62 145.75 -36.23
N THR A 107 -20.52 144.74 -37.10
CA THR A 107 -19.84 143.47 -36.79
C THR A 107 -18.34 143.67 -36.56
N ALA A 108 -17.68 144.52 -37.36
CA ALA A 108 -16.27 144.84 -37.19
C ALA A 108 -16.01 145.64 -35.91
N GLN A 109 -16.83 146.66 -35.63
CA GLN A 109 -16.73 147.46 -34.41
C GLN A 109 -16.88 146.59 -33.16
N TRP A 110 -17.88 145.70 -33.13
CA TRP A 110 -18.06 144.76 -32.04
C TRP A 110 -16.89 143.80 -31.88
N ARG A 111 -16.35 143.25 -32.99
CA ARG A 111 -15.23 142.32 -32.92
C ARG A 111 -14.05 142.95 -32.16
N ASN A 112 -13.67 144.17 -32.52
CA ASN A 112 -12.56 144.88 -31.87
C ASN A 112 -12.90 145.22 -30.41
N LEU A 113 -14.06 145.83 -30.18
CA LEU A 113 -14.50 146.23 -28.84
C LEU A 113 -14.60 145.05 -27.87
N SER A 114 -15.12 143.92 -28.35
CA SER A 114 -15.34 142.73 -27.55
C SER A 114 -14.03 142.06 -27.09
N VAL A 115 -12.94 142.21 -27.85
CA VAL A 115 -11.61 141.71 -27.49
C VAL A 115 -11.00 142.63 -26.45
N GLU A 116 -11.07 143.95 -26.65
CA GLU A 116 -10.55 144.92 -25.69
C GLU A 116 -11.26 144.79 -24.34
N VAL A 117 -12.59 144.73 -24.34
CA VAL A 117 -13.38 144.49 -23.12
C VAL A 117 -12.95 143.19 -22.43
N ARG A 118 -12.81 142.07 -23.15
CA ARG A 118 -12.36 140.82 -22.51
C ARG A 118 -10.94 140.89 -21.94
N SER A 119 -10.05 141.66 -22.56
CA SER A 119 -8.65 141.79 -22.13
C SER A 119 -8.49 142.57 -20.81
N VAL A 120 -9.43 143.47 -20.50
CA VAL A 120 -9.42 144.27 -19.27
C VAL A 120 -9.36 143.40 -18.02
N ARG A 121 -10.14 142.30 -17.99
CA ARG A 121 -10.18 141.40 -16.84
C ARG A 121 -8.80 140.85 -16.50
N SER A 122 -8.12 140.29 -17.51
CA SER A 122 -6.79 139.72 -17.38
C SER A 122 -5.78 140.76 -16.89
N MET A 123 -5.81 141.96 -17.45
CA MET A 123 -4.93 143.05 -17.04
C MET A 123 -5.16 143.47 -15.57
N LEU A 124 -6.41 143.60 -15.15
CA LEU A 124 -6.75 143.95 -13.76
C LEU A 124 -6.33 142.85 -12.77
N GLU A 125 -6.58 141.59 -13.11
CA GLU A 125 -6.15 140.43 -12.30
C GLU A 125 -4.61 140.36 -12.20
N GLU A 126 -3.89 140.58 -13.30
CA GLU A 126 -2.42 140.58 -13.32
C GLU A 126 -1.82 141.72 -12.48
N VAL A 127 -2.40 142.93 -12.54
CA VAL A 127 -1.96 144.06 -11.69
C VAL A 127 -2.18 143.74 -10.21
N ILE A 128 -3.30 143.11 -9.86
CA ILE A 128 -3.56 142.66 -8.47
C ILE A 128 -2.55 141.61 -8.02
N ALA A 129 -2.25 140.62 -8.87
CA ALA A 129 -1.29 139.57 -8.57
C ALA A 129 0.13 140.13 -8.37
N ASN A 130 0.53 141.12 -9.18
CA ASN A 130 1.83 141.78 -9.01
C ASN A 130 1.87 142.64 -7.73
N TRP A 131 0.75 143.24 -7.32
CA TRP A 131 0.65 143.92 -6.02
C TRP A 131 0.84 142.98 -4.82
N ASP A 132 0.23 141.79 -4.84
CA ASP A 132 0.46 140.76 -3.82
C ASP A 132 1.90 140.26 -3.85
N ARG A 133 2.36 139.92 -5.07
CA ARG A 133 3.75 139.74 -5.52
C ARG A 133 4.74 140.57 -4.71
N TYR A 134 4.61 141.86 -4.98
CA TYR A 134 5.49 142.89 -4.48
C TYR A 134 5.33 143.08 -2.97
N GLY A 135 4.10 143.08 -2.44
CA GLY A 135 3.84 143.21 -1.02
C GLY A 135 4.50 142.12 -0.16
N ASP A 136 4.28 140.85 -0.52
CA ASP A 136 4.80 139.70 0.24
C ASP A 136 6.34 139.64 0.19
N THR A 137 6.90 139.85 -1.00
CA THR A 137 8.37 139.80 -1.20
C THR A 137 9.06 140.96 -0.50
N VAL A 138 8.50 142.18 -0.55
CA VAL A 138 9.04 143.32 0.19
C VAL A 138 9.00 143.08 1.70
N ALA A 139 7.87 142.59 2.25
CA ALA A 139 7.74 142.35 3.68
C ALA A 139 8.75 141.30 4.18
N GLY A 140 8.90 140.19 3.46
CA GLY A 140 9.86 139.15 3.79
C GLY A 140 11.31 139.63 3.65
N LEU A 141 11.64 140.31 2.56
CA LEU A 141 13.00 140.77 2.29
C LEU A 141 13.44 141.86 3.25
N GLN A 142 12.55 142.77 3.65
CA GLN A 142 12.84 143.80 4.66
C GLN A 142 13.19 143.19 6.02
N ALA A 143 12.36 142.27 6.51
CA ALA A 143 12.62 141.59 7.78
C ALA A 143 13.96 140.83 7.75
N TRP A 144 14.24 140.14 6.65
CA TRP A 144 15.49 139.42 6.50
C TRP A 144 16.71 140.35 6.41
N LEU A 145 16.62 141.45 5.66
CA LEU A 145 17.71 142.43 5.55
C LEU A 145 18.08 143.02 6.91
N GLU A 146 17.09 143.31 7.76
CA GLU A 146 17.32 143.82 9.11
C GLU A 146 18.06 142.81 10.01
N ASP A 147 17.69 141.54 9.93
CA ASP A 147 18.36 140.49 10.71
C ASP A 147 19.74 140.16 10.14
N ALA A 148 19.90 140.18 8.82
CA ALA A 148 21.17 139.95 8.16
C ALA A 148 22.20 141.06 8.45
N GLU A 149 21.77 142.33 8.45
CA GLU A 149 22.60 143.48 8.84
C GLU A 149 23.08 143.34 10.30
N LYS A 150 22.23 142.88 11.23
CA LYS A 150 22.65 142.59 12.62
C LYS A 150 23.68 141.45 12.68
N MET A 151 23.49 140.40 11.87
CA MET A 151 24.36 139.22 11.88
C MET A 151 25.78 139.49 11.37
N LEU A 152 25.99 140.57 10.59
CA LEU A 152 27.35 140.99 10.18
C LEU A 152 28.28 141.30 11.37
N SER A 153 27.72 141.69 12.51
CA SER A 153 28.48 142.00 13.74
C SER A 153 28.84 140.77 14.60
N GLN A 154 28.39 139.56 14.22
CA GLN A 154 28.55 138.32 14.99
C GLN A 154 29.81 137.51 14.59
N SER A 155 30.03 136.37 15.26
CA SER A 155 31.16 135.45 14.97
C SER A 155 31.04 134.76 13.60
N GLU A 156 32.18 134.32 13.04
CA GLU A 156 32.22 133.60 11.74
C GLU A 156 31.37 132.33 11.70
N LEU A 157 31.26 131.60 12.82
CA LEU A 157 30.40 130.42 12.91
C LEU A 157 28.91 130.78 12.82
N ALA A 158 28.49 131.85 13.48
CA ALA A 158 27.12 132.35 13.41
C ALA A 158 26.77 132.90 12.02
N LYS A 159 27.73 133.55 11.35
CA LYS A 159 27.61 134.01 9.96
C LYS A 159 27.40 132.84 8.99
N LYS A 160 28.21 131.78 9.11
CA LYS A 160 28.08 130.58 8.25
C LYS A 160 26.71 129.93 8.35
N ASP A 161 26.16 129.82 9.56
CA ASP A 161 24.86 129.16 9.77
C ASP A 161 23.69 130.02 9.25
N PHE A 162 23.70 131.33 9.55
CA PHE A 162 22.66 132.26 9.11
C PHE A 162 22.65 132.46 7.57
N PHE A 163 23.82 132.62 6.94
CA PHE A 163 23.92 132.84 5.49
C PHE A 163 23.84 131.56 4.64
N ARG A 164 23.63 130.38 5.25
CA ARG A 164 23.39 129.14 4.50
C ARG A 164 22.19 129.24 3.55
N ASN A 165 21.16 129.99 3.94
CA ASN A 165 19.95 130.21 3.15
C ASN A 165 20.05 131.41 2.19
N LEU A 166 21.25 131.99 2.00
CA LEU A 166 21.48 133.13 1.10
C LEU A 166 20.94 132.92 -0.33
N PRO A 167 21.04 131.72 -0.97
CA PRO A 167 20.49 131.51 -2.31
C PRO A 167 18.98 131.75 -2.42
N HIS A 168 18.21 131.42 -1.39
CA HIS A 168 16.76 131.66 -1.36
C HIS A 168 16.44 133.16 -1.42
N TRP A 169 17.17 133.97 -0.66
CA TRP A 169 16.93 135.42 -0.59
C TRP A 169 17.37 136.16 -1.85
N ILE A 170 18.38 135.65 -2.58
CA ILE A 170 18.73 136.15 -3.92
C ILE A 170 17.53 136.04 -4.87
N GLN A 171 16.81 134.90 -4.81
CA GLN A 171 15.61 134.67 -5.62
C GLN A 171 14.47 135.60 -5.21
N GLN A 172 14.24 135.81 -3.90
CA GLN A 172 13.20 136.72 -3.38
C GLN A 172 13.45 138.18 -3.81
N HIS A 173 14.69 138.64 -3.75
CA HIS A 173 15.08 139.98 -4.23
C HIS A 173 14.83 140.17 -5.74
N SER A 174 15.10 139.15 -6.57
CA SER A 174 14.76 139.21 -8.01
C SER A 174 13.25 139.30 -8.21
N ALA A 175 12.49 138.45 -7.52
CA ALA A 175 11.03 138.41 -7.63
C ALA A 175 10.36 139.73 -7.22
N MET A 176 10.89 140.40 -6.18
CA MET A 176 10.45 141.75 -5.76
C MET A 176 10.66 142.78 -6.86
N ASN A 177 11.84 142.78 -7.49
CA ASN A 177 12.18 143.73 -8.56
C ASN A 177 11.29 143.58 -9.79
N ASP A 178 11.05 142.33 -10.22
CA ASP A 178 10.22 142.06 -11.38
C ASP A 178 8.77 142.54 -11.17
N ALA A 179 8.18 142.20 -10.00
CA ALA A 179 6.82 142.63 -9.66
C ALA A 179 6.72 144.16 -9.51
N GLY A 180 7.70 144.79 -8.85
CA GLY A 180 7.70 146.24 -8.65
C GLY A 180 7.86 147.03 -9.96
N ASN A 181 8.69 146.55 -10.89
CA ASN A 181 8.85 147.17 -12.22
C ASN A 181 7.56 147.09 -13.04
N PHE A 182 6.87 145.95 -13.03
CA PHE A 182 5.57 145.81 -13.69
C PHE A 182 4.53 146.80 -13.16
N LEU A 183 4.46 146.97 -11.83
CA LEU A 183 3.52 147.90 -11.20
C LEU A 183 3.86 149.37 -11.51
N ILE A 184 5.14 149.72 -11.58
CA ILE A 184 5.60 151.07 -11.96
C ILE A 184 5.12 151.46 -13.36
N GLU A 185 5.07 150.52 -14.31
CA GLU A 185 4.64 150.80 -15.68
C GLU A 185 3.12 150.87 -15.81
N THR A 186 2.38 150.10 -15.01
CA THR A 186 0.93 149.93 -15.13
C THR A 186 0.12 150.87 -14.23
N CYS A 187 0.67 151.34 -13.12
CA CYS A 187 -0.01 152.23 -12.18
C CYS A 187 0.08 153.73 -12.56
N ASP A 188 -0.70 154.56 -11.88
CA ASP A 188 -0.68 156.01 -12.02
C ASP A 188 0.64 156.63 -11.51
N GLU A 189 0.91 157.88 -11.91
CA GLU A 189 2.19 158.53 -11.61
C GLU A 189 2.50 158.64 -10.11
N VAL A 190 1.48 158.77 -9.25
CA VAL A 190 1.68 158.90 -7.81
C VAL A 190 2.14 157.56 -7.24
N VAL A 191 1.43 156.48 -7.59
CA VAL A 191 1.73 155.13 -7.13
C VAL A 191 3.07 154.63 -7.69
N SER A 192 3.35 154.89 -8.96
CA SER A 192 4.61 154.51 -9.60
C SER A 192 5.81 155.25 -9.00
N ARG A 193 5.66 156.50 -8.59
CA ARG A 193 6.72 157.24 -7.89
C ARG A 193 7.04 156.62 -6.53
N ASP A 194 6.00 156.27 -5.77
CA ASP A 194 6.17 155.64 -4.44
C ASP A 194 6.86 154.26 -4.56
N LEU A 195 6.47 153.46 -5.55
CA LEU A 195 7.10 152.16 -5.84
C LEU A 195 8.58 152.30 -6.24
N LYS A 196 8.92 153.26 -7.10
CA LYS A 196 10.32 153.55 -7.47
C LYS A 196 11.16 153.91 -6.25
N GLN A 197 10.62 154.71 -5.34
CA GLN A 197 11.34 155.12 -4.14
C GLN A 197 11.58 153.93 -3.19
N GLN A 198 10.60 153.05 -3.01
CA GLN A 198 10.73 151.87 -2.16
C GLN A 198 11.70 150.83 -2.74
N LEU A 199 11.64 150.55 -4.05
CA LEU A 199 12.58 149.66 -4.73
C LEU A 199 14.02 150.17 -4.66
N LEU A 200 14.23 151.48 -4.87
CA LEU A 200 15.57 152.07 -4.80
C LEU A 200 16.21 151.88 -3.42
N LEU A 201 15.44 152.07 -2.35
CA LEU A 201 15.91 151.88 -0.97
C LEU A 201 16.27 150.42 -0.69
N LEU A 202 15.40 149.48 -1.07
CA LEU A 202 15.58 148.05 -0.80
C LEU A 202 16.74 147.46 -1.61
N ASN A 203 16.83 147.82 -2.88
CA ASN A 203 17.94 147.40 -3.74
C ASN A 203 19.29 147.98 -3.27
N GLY A 204 19.28 149.19 -2.70
CA GLY A 204 20.44 149.79 -2.06
C GLY A 204 20.93 148.95 -0.89
N ARG A 205 20.05 148.70 0.09
CA ARG A 205 20.35 147.87 1.29
C ARG A 205 20.82 146.47 0.92
N TRP A 206 20.12 145.81 -0.01
CA TRP A 206 20.49 144.48 -0.48
C TRP A 206 21.90 144.43 -1.08
N ARG A 207 22.24 145.41 -1.92
CA ARG A 207 23.55 145.44 -2.60
C ARG A 207 24.71 145.57 -1.62
N GLU A 208 24.56 146.42 -0.61
CA GLU A 208 25.57 146.63 0.43
C GLU A 208 25.81 145.33 1.22
N LEU A 209 24.75 144.72 1.73
CA LEU A 209 24.82 143.45 2.47
C LEU A 209 25.41 142.31 1.61
N PHE A 210 24.92 142.14 0.37
CA PHE A 210 25.31 141.02 -0.50
C PHE A 210 26.81 141.00 -0.82
N MET A 211 27.43 142.18 -0.97
CA MET A 211 28.86 142.27 -1.24
C MET A 211 29.73 141.70 -0.12
N GLU A 212 29.25 141.76 1.13
CA GLU A 212 29.95 141.22 2.30
C GLU A 212 29.77 139.69 2.45
N VAL A 213 28.61 139.15 2.04
CA VAL A 213 28.22 137.77 2.39
C VAL A 213 28.29 136.77 1.24
N LYS A 214 28.62 137.21 0.02
CA LYS A 214 28.63 136.36 -1.20
C LYS A 214 29.48 135.08 -1.13
N GLN A 215 30.48 135.01 -0.25
CA GLN A 215 31.39 133.86 -0.13
C GLN A 215 30.74 132.62 0.50
N TYR A 216 29.68 132.77 1.29
CA TYR A 216 29.05 131.65 2.01
C TYR A 216 28.20 130.71 1.12
N ALA A 217 28.02 131.05 -0.16
CA ALA A 217 27.25 130.22 -1.10
C ALA A 217 27.98 128.97 -1.63
N ARG A 218 29.29 128.75 -1.35
CA ARG A 218 30.13 127.68 -1.96
C ARG A 218 30.37 126.41 -1.11
N ALA A 219 30.09 126.41 0.19
CA ALA A 219 30.50 125.31 1.09
C ALA A 219 29.69 124.00 0.94
N ASP A 220 28.45 124.06 0.44
CA ASP A 220 27.54 122.90 0.36
C ASP A 220 27.90 121.87 -0.74
N GLU A 221 28.81 122.18 -1.69
CA GLU A 221 29.17 121.27 -2.78
C GLU A 221 30.18 120.18 -2.38
N VAL A 222 31.15 120.51 -1.52
CA VAL A 222 32.23 119.60 -1.11
C VAL A 222 31.73 118.51 -0.16
N ASP A 223 30.87 118.89 0.79
CA ASP A 223 30.27 117.96 1.76
C ASP A 223 29.27 116.99 1.10
N ARG A 224 28.70 117.37 -0.04
CA ARG A 224 27.90 116.48 -0.89
C ARG A 224 28.78 115.41 -1.53
N MET A 225 29.90 115.80 -2.14
CA MET A 225 30.82 114.87 -2.80
C MET A 225 31.52 113.91 -1.82
N LYS A 226 31.83 114.35 -0.58
CA LYS A 226 32.37 113.48 0.49
C LYS A 226 31.38 112.38 0.88
N ARG A 227 30.08 112.70 1.01
CA ARG A 227 29.04 111.70 1.30
C ARG A 227 28.87 110.67 0.17
N GLU A 228 28.81 111.14 -1.07
CA GLU A 228 28.72 110.27 -2.25
C GLU A 228 29.91 109.29 -2.37
N TYR A 229 31.11 109.72 -1.98
CA TYR A 229 32.29 108.85 -1.88
C TYR A 229 32.10 107.74 -0.84
N THR A 230 31.71 108.07 0.39
CA THR A 230 31.49 107.08 1.47
C THR A 230 30.38 106.08 1.14
N ASP A 231 29.28 106.54 0.54
CA ASP A 231 28.17 105.65 0.16
C ASP A 231 28.61 104.65 -0.92
N CYS A 232 29.37 105.11 -1.92
CA CYS A 232 29.94 104.25 -2.95
C CYS A 232 30.98 103.25 -2.39
N VAL A 233 31.83 103.66 -1.44
CA VAL A 233 32.78 102.76 -0.76
C VAL A 233 32.04 101.66 0.01
N THR A 234 30.99 102.02 0.75
CA THR A 234 30.21 101.08 1.55
C THR A 234 29.53 100.05 0.66
N ALA A 235 28.84 100.49 -0.40
CA ALA A 235 28.18 99.59 -1.35
C ALA A 235 29.15 98.59 -2.03
N LEU A 236 30.34 99.07 -2.43
CA LEU A 236 31.36 98.21 -3.05
C LEU A 236 31.99 97.23 -2.04
N SER A 237 32.18 97.65 -0.79
CA SER A 237 32.70 96.81 0.29
C SER A 237 31.71 95.71 0.67
N ASP A 238 30.43 96.05 0.83
CA ASP A 238 29.36 95.10 1.18
C ASP A 238 29.21 94.03 0.09
N PHE A 239 29.18 94.45 -1.17
CA PHE A 239 29.15 93.52 -2.30
C PHE A 239 30.37 92.58 -2.31
N ALA A 240 31.58 93.14 -2.18
CA ALA A 240 32.80 92.35 -2.25
C ALA A 240 32.90 91.33 -1.10
N THR A 241 32.43 91.70 0.10
CA THR A 241 32.41 90.84 1.29
C THR A 241 31.39 89.72 1.13
N GLU A 242 30.16 90.05 0.69
CA GLU A 242 29.11 89.06 0.46
C GLU A 242 29.47 88.09 -0.67
N ALA A 243 30.03 88.59 -1.77
CA ALA A 243 30.52 87.74 -2.86
C ALA A 243 31.64 86.79 -2.39
N HIS A 244 32.62 87.27 -1.62
CA HIS A 244 33.66 86.41 -1.06
C HIS A 244 33.12 85.35 -0.12
N ARG A 245 32.12 85.70 0.70
CA ARG A 245 31.43 84.77 1.61
C ARG A 245 30.82 83.63 0.79
N LYS A 246 29.99 83.94 -0.21
CA LYS A 246 29.35 82.94 -1.08
C LYS A 246 30.34 82.09 -1.88
N LEU A 247 31.46 82.67 -2.32
CA LEU A 247 32.52 81.96 -3.06
C LEU A 247 33.36 81.00 -2.20
N SER A 248 33.31 81.13 -0.87
CA SER A 248 34.19 80.39 0.05
C SER A 248 33.43 79.52 1.06
N GLU A 249 32.10 79.63 1.11
CA GLU A 249 31.25 78.93 2.07
C GLU A 249 31.20 77.42 1.75
N PRO A 250 31.51 76.53 2.73
CA PRO A 250 31.45 75.10 2.51
C PRO A 250 30.01 74.65 2.25
N LEU A 251 29.80 74.00 1.10
CA LEU A 251 28.49 73.54 0.64
C LEU A 251 28.38 72.02 0.76
N GLU A 252 27.26 71.51 1.31
CA GLU A 252 26.94 70.09 1.21
C GLU A 252 26.63 69.71 -0.25
N VAL A 253 27.38 68.75 -0.81
CA VAL A 253 27.22 68.27 -2.18
C VAL A 253 25.87 67.58 -2.34
N SER A 254 24.93 68.28 -2.98
CA SER A 254 23.65 67.76 -3.43
C SER A 254 23.16 68.57 -4.64
N PHE A 255 22.31 67.97 -5.48
CA PHE A 255 21.84 68.61 -6.70
C PHE A 255 21.19 69.98 -6.43
N ILE A 256 20.33 70.05 -5.41
CA ILE A 256 19.62 71.28 -5.02
C ILE A 256 20.60 72.35 -4.53
N ASN A 257 21.53 71.99 -3.64
CA ASN A 257 22.48 72.95 -3.07
C ASN A 257 23.41 73.53 -4.15
N VAL A 258 23.89 72.68 -5.07
CA VAL A 258 24.76 73.12 -6.17
C VAL A 258 23.98 74.00 -7.17
N LYS A 259 22.70 73.70 -7.44
CA LYS A 259 21.81 74.57 -8.24
C LYS A 259 21.61 75.95 -7.61
N LEU A 260 21.38 76.02 -6.30
CA LEU A 260 21.24 77.28 -5.58
C LEU A 260 22.55 78.09 -5.63
N LEU A 261 23.69 77.43 -5.47
CA LEU A 261 24.99 78.08 -5.62
C LEU A 261 25.21 78.62 -7.04
N ILE A 262 24.87 77.86 -8.08
CA ILE A 262 24.97 78.34 -9.48
C ILE A 262 24.16 79.63 -9.65
N GLN A 263 22.92 79.67 -9.15
CA GLN A 263 22.07 80.86 -9.22
C GLN A 263 22.68 82.06 -8.49
N ASP A 264 23.28 81.82 -7.32
CA ASP A 264 24.01 82.85 -6.57
C ASP A 264 25.25 83.38 -7.32
N LEU A 265 25.97 82.51 -8.03
CA LEU A 265 27.13 82.89 -8.83
C LEU A 265 26.73 83.66 -10.10
N GLU A 266 25.60 83.31 -10.71
CA GLU A 266 25.01 84.04 -11.84
C GLU A 266 24.55 85.45 -11.42
N ASP A 267 24.00 85.63 -10.21
CA ASP A 267 23.68 86.95 -9.65
C ASP A 267 24.95 87.80 -9.44
N ILE A 268 26.01 87.19 -8.89
CA ILE A 268 27.31 87.86 -8.75
C ILE A 268 27.85 88.28 -10.11
N GLU A 269 27.79 87.41 -11.13
CA GLU A 269 28.21 87.72 -12.49
C GLU A 269 27.48 88.93 -13.08
N GLN A 270 26.15 89.01 -12.90
CA GLN A 270 25.35 90.14 -13.39
C GLN A 270 25.64 91.46 -12.65
N ARG A 271 26.03 91.40 -11.37
CA ARG A 271 26.30 92.58 -10.54
C ARG A 271 27.73 93.12 -10.70
N ILE A 272 28.69 92.29 -11.13
CA ILE A 272 30.10 92.71 -11.35
C ILE A 272 30.23 93.96 -12.26
N PRO A 273 29.58 94.04 -13.44
CA PRO A 273 29.69 95.23 -14.31
C PRO A 273 29.14 96.51 -13.66
N VAL A 274 28.09 96.39 -12.86
CA VAL A 274 27.49 97.52 -12.13
C VAL A 274 28.47 98.03 -11.06
N MET A 275 29.10 97.12 -10.33
CA MET A 275 30.11 97.46 -9.31
C MET A 275 31.38 98.06 -9.93
N ASP A 276 31.82 97.57 -11.10
CA ASP A 276 32.93 98.19 -11.85
C ASP A 276 32.62 99.63 -12.28
N ALA A 277 31.38 99.88 -12.71
CA ALA A 277 30.93 101.22 -13.07
C ALA A 277 30.91 102.14 -11.84
N GLN A 278 30.42 101.66 -10.70
CA GLN A 278 30.44 102.37 -9.42
C GLN A 278 31.88 102.66 -8.95
N TYR A 279 32.80 101.70 -9.08
CA TYR A 279 34.23 101.91 -8.75
C TYR A 279 34.87 102.99 -9.64
N LYS A 280 34.50 103.07 -10.93
CA LYS A 280 34.95 104.15 -11.83
C LYS A 280 34.39 105.51 -11.42
N ILE A 281 33.14 105.59 -10.98
CA ILE A 281 32.51 106.81 -10.47
C ILE A 281 33.21 107.24 -9.17
N LEU A 282 33.37 106.32 -8.22
CA LEU A 282 34.11 106.53 -6.97
C LEU A 282 35.51 107.11 -7.25
N THR A 283 36.22 106.56 -8.24
CA THR A 283 37.54 107.04 -8.65
C THR A 283 37.48 108.50 -9.09
N LYS A 284 36.50 108.89 -9.91
CA LYS A 284 36.35 110.29 -10.35
C LYS A 284 35.99 111.23 -9.19
N THR A 285 35.07 110.82 -8.31
CA THR A 285 34.65 111.61 -7.14
C THR A 285 35.81 111.80 -6.16
N ALA A 286 36.61 110.76 -5.89
CA ALA A 286 37.79 110.84 -5.05
C ALA A 286 38.84 111.83 -5.59
N HIS A 287 39.10 111.84 -6.90
CA HIS A 287 40.05 112.79 -7.52
C HIS A 287 39.57 114.25 -7.46
N LEU A 288 38.26 114.49 -7.35
CA LEU A 288 37.69 115.83 -7.19
C LEU A 288 37.75 116.29 -5.72
N VAL A 289 37.32 115.43 -4.78
CA VAL A 289 37.33 115.71 -3.34
C VAL A 289 38.75 115.93 -2.79
N THR A 290 39.74 115.20 -3.32
CA THR A 290 41.15 115.31 -2.87
C THR A 290 41.84 116.61 -3.26
N LYS A 291 41.30 117.39 -4.22
CA LYS A 291 41.82 118.72 -4.55
C LYS A 291 41.51 119.77 -3.48
N GLU A 292 40.48 119.53 -2.67
CA GLU A 292 39.95 120.47 -1.66
C GLU A 292 40.02 119.92 -0.23
N SER A 293 40.66 118.75 -0.04
CA SER A 293 40.83 118.07 1.26
C SER A 293 42.31 118.06 1.71
N SER A 294 42.57 117.62 2.96
CA SER A 294 43.93 117.52 3.50
C SER A 294 44.75 116.37 2.86
N GLN A 295 46.08 116.45 2.95
CA GLN A 295 46.98 115.47 2.33
C GLN A 295 46.88 114.07 2.97
N GLU A 296 46.52 113.97 4.25
CA GLU A 296 46.32 112.70 4.96
C GLU A 296 45.01 112.02 4.57
N GLU A 297 43.90 112.76 4.54
CA GLU A 297 42.59 112.25 4.08
C GLU A 297 42.67 111.72 2.65
N ALA A 298 43.40 112.41 1.76
CA ALA A 298 43.59 111.97 0.38
C ALA A 298 44.32 110.62 0.29
N LYS A 299 45.36 110.40 1.12
CA LYS A 299 46.10 109.12 1.15
C LYS A 299 45.23 107.96 1.62
N GLU A 300 44.40 108.18 2.65
CA GLU A 300 43.48 107.17 3.19
C GLU A 300 42.40 106.78 2.17
N MET A 301 41.85 107.76 1.44
CA MET A 301 40.87 107.52 0.38
C MET A 301 41.44 106.63 -0.73
N PHE A 302 42.65 106.94 -1.25
CA PHE A 302 43.28 106.12 -2.29
C PHE A 302 43.71 104.74 -1.80
N ALA A 303 44.08 104.58 -0.53
CA ALA A 303 44.37 103.28 0.06
C ALA A 303 43.12 102.39 0.11
N THR A 304 41.98 102.94 0.56
CA THR A 304 40.69 102.25 0.61
C THR A 304 40.23 101.83 -0.79
N MET A 305 40.36 102.71 -1.78
CA MET A 305 40.06 102.38 -3.18
C MET A 305 40.94 101.23 -3.70
N SER A 306 42.23 101.25 -3.42
CA SER A 306 43.17 100.20 -3.85
C SER A 306 42.80 98.83 -3.24
N GLY A 307 42.43 98.82 -1.95
CA GLY A 307 41.93 97.62 -1.27
C GLY A 307 40.64 97.09 -1.90
N LEU A 308 39.66 97.95 -2.18
CA LEU A 308 38.40 97.56 -2.84
C LEU A 308 38.63 97.00 -4.25
N LYS A 309 39.54 97.59 -5.03
CA LYS A 309 39.91 97.08 -6.36
C LYS A 309 40.49 95.66 -6.28
N GLU A 310 41.36 95.42 -5.31
CA GLU A 310 41.95 94.10 -5.10
C GLU A 310 40.87 93.06 -4.73
N GLN A 311 39.94 93.42 -3.84
CA GLN A 311 38.81 92.55 -3.48
C GLN A 311 37.91 92.24 -4.69
N LEU A 312 37.52 93.25 -5.48
CA LEU A 312 36.73 93.02 -6.69
C LEU A 312 37.45 92.15 -7.73
N THR A 313 38.78 92.28 -7.83
CA THR A 313 39.59 91.43 -8.74
C THR A 313 39.61 89.98 -8.25
N LYS A 314 39.75 89.75 -6.93
CA LYS A 314 39.66 88.41 -6.33
C LYS A 314 38.29 87.75 -6.53
N VAL A 315 37.20 88.52 -6.44
CA VAL A 315 35.84 88.02 -6.79
C VAL A 315 35.81 87.58 -8.25
N LYS A 316 36.29 88.42 -9.17
CA LYS A 316 36.35 88.13 -10.62
C LYS A 316 37.15 86.89 -10.98
N GLU A 317 38.30 86.71 -10.35
CA GLU A 317 39.18 85.57 -10.61
C GLU A 317 38.58 84.25 -10.10
N ARG A 318 37.78 84.29 -9.02
CA ARG A 318 37.23 83.08 -8.39
C ARG A 318 35.86 82.65 -8.87
N TYR A 319 34.96 83.59 -9.21
CA TYR A 319 33.58 83.22 -9.54
C TYR A 319 33.47 82.40 -10.83
N SER A 320 34.22 82.74 -11.88
CA SER A 320 34.08 82.11 -13.20
C SER A 320 34.50 80.63 -13.18
N PRO A 321 35.67 80.23 -12.62
CA PRO A 321 36.02 78.82 -12.45
C PRO A 321 35.03 78.06 -11.57
N LEU A 322 34.54 78.68 -10.48
CA LEU A 322 33.59 78.05 -9.57
C LEU A 322 32.23 77.83 -10.24
N LEU A 323 31.74 78.79 -11.03
CA LEU A 323 30.50 78.66 -11.79
C LEU A 323 30.60 77.52 -12.81
N TYR A 324 31.69 77.48 -13.58
CA TYR A 324 31.91 76.42 -14.57
C TYR A 324 31.97 75.03 -13.94
N GLU A 325 32.78 74.84 -12.90
CA GLU A 325 32.90 73.53 -12.25
C GLU A 325 31.62 73.13 -11.50
N SER A 326 30.89 74.09 -10.90
CA SER A 326 29.60 73.83 -10.27
C SER A 326 28.53 73.41 -11.29
N GLN A 327 28.51 74.01 -12.49
CA GLN A 327 27.63 73.59 -13.59
C GLN A 327 27.93 72.15 -14.05
N GLN A 328 29.20 71.78 -14.18
CA GLN A 328 29.58 70.39 -14.51
C GLN A 328 29.19 69.41 -13.41
N LEU A 329 29.42 69.78 -12.14
CA LEU A 329 29.01 68.99 -10.98
C LEU A 329 27.48 68.81 -10.94
N SER A 330 26.72 69.84 -11.29
CA SER A 330 25.25 69.79 -11.37
C SER A 330 24.78 68.71 -12.34
N VAL A 331 25.41 68.57 -13.51
CA VAL A 331 25.04 67.54 -14.50
C VAL A 331 25.27 66.13 -13.96
N LEU A 332 26.41 65.91 -13.28
CA LEU A 332 26.73 64.61 -12.66
C LEU A 332 25.75 64.26 -11.53
N LEU A 333 25.37 65.26 -10.73
CA LEU A 333 24.43 65.10 -9.63
C LEU A 333 22.99 64.86 -10.13
N GLU A 334 22.58 65.51 -11.21
CA GLU A 334 21.25 65.31 -11.82
C GLU A 334 21.07 63.87 -12.32
N GLU A 335 22.06 63.35 -13.05
CA GLU A 335 22.03 61.96 -13.52
C GLU A 335 22.06 60.98 -12.33
N LEU A 336 22.84 61.27 -11.29
CA LEU A 336 22.86 60.45 -10.08
C LEU A 336 21.50 60.44 -9.37
N GLU A 337 20.85 61.58 -9.20
CA GLU A 337 19.50 61.64 -8.61
C GLU A 337 18.48 60.89 -9.46
N LYS A 338 18.55 61.00 -10.79
CA LYS A 338 17.69 60.23 -11.69
C LYS A 338 17.84 58.72 -11.50
N GLN A 339 19.08 58.23 -11.38
CA GLN A 339 19.34 56.81 -11.10
C GLN A 339 18.87 56.41 -9.70
N MET A 340 19.02 57.27 -8.68
CA MET A 340 18.46 57.04 -7.35
C MET A 340 16.94 56.92 -7.37
N THR A 341 16.23 57.78 -8.09
CA THR A 341 14.77 57.70 -8.24
C THR A 341 14.34 56.39 -8.92
N LEU A 342 14.99 56.03 -10.04
CA LEU A 342 14.73 54.77 -10.74
C LEU A 342 14.95 53.54 -9.84
N PHE A 343 15.98 53.57 -8.99
CA PHE A 343 16.26 52.52 -8.01
C PHE A 343 15.14 52.39 -6.99
N TYR A 344 14.75 53.48 -6.32
CA TYR A 344 13.72 53.44 -5.28
C TYR A 344 12.32 53.10 -5.83
N ASP A 345 11.97 53.57 -7.03
CA ASP A 345 10.72 53.17 -7.71
C ASP A 345 10.70 51.67 -8.02
N SER A 346 11.82 51.13 -8.53
CA SER A 346 11.95 49.69 -8.81
C SER A 346 11.91 48.87 -7.51
N LEU A 347 12.53 49.37 -6.44
CA LEU A 347 12.54 48.74 -5.12
C LEU A 347 11.13 48.67 -4.50
N GLY A 348 10.34 49.74 -4.65
CA GLY A 348 8.94 49.77 -4.23
C GLY A 348 8.11 48.70 -4.93
N LYS A 349 8.24 48.58 -6.27
CA LYS A 349 7.59 47.55 -7.07
C LYS A 349 7.99 46.13 -6.65
N VAL A 350 9.26 45.88 -6.34
CA VAL A 350 9.70 44.58 -5.83
C VAL A 350 8.95 44.21 -4.55
N SER A 351 8.80 45.15 -3.62
CA SER A 351 8.12 44.90 -2.35
C SER A 351 6.63 44.60 -2.56
N GLU A 352 5.95 45.35 -3.43
CA GLU A 352 4.54 45.13 -3.80
C GLU A 352 4.35 43.77 -4.49
N ILE A 353 5.21 43.43 -5.44
CA ILE A 353 5.14 42.16 -6.16
C ILE A 353 5.33 40.98 -5.20
N ILE A 354 6.29 41.04 -4.25
CA ILE A 354 6.48 39.99 -3.25
C ILE A 354 5.22 39.80 -2.41
N THR A 355 4.58 40.87 -1.94
CA THR A 355 3.34 40.77 -1.14
C THR A 355 2.20 40.12 -1.92
N VAL A 356 2.07 40.40 -3.21
CA VAL A 356 1.07 39.73 -4.07
C VAL A 356 1.41 38.26 -4.23
N LEU A 357 2.69 37.93 -4.47
CA LEU A 357 3.16 36.55 -4.64
C LEU A 357 3.06 35.70 -3.37
N GLU A 358 3.05 36.30 -2.19
CA GLU A 358 2.85 35.59 -0.91
C GLU A 358 1.40 35.11 -0.71
N HIS A 359 0.42 35.81 -1.31
CA HIS A 359 -1.01 35.48 -1.18
C HIS A 359 -1.59 34.71 -2.37
N GLU A 360 -0.89 34.68 -3.50
CA GLU A 360 -1.37 34.04 -4.73
C GLU A 360 -0.85 32.60 -4.87
N ALA A 361 -1.72 31.68 -5.30
CA ALA A 361 -1.34 30.29 -5.54
C ALA A 361 -0.27 30.16 -6.65
N GLN A 362 0.74 29.32 -6.44
CA GLN A 362 1.85 29.13 -7.40
C GLN A 362 1.41 28.61 -8.78
N SER A 363 0.25 27.95 -8.84
CA SER A 363 -0.36 27.44 -10.07
C SER A 363 -1.03 28.54 -10.91
N SER A 364 -1.29 29.72 -10.33
CA SER A 364 -1.99 30.83 -10.98
C SER A 364 -1.18 31.43 -12.13
N ALA A 365 -1.88 31.83 -13.19
CA ALA A 365 -1.28 32.60 -14.29
C ALA A 365 -0.71 33.94 -13.79
N LEU A 366 -1.37 34.55 -12.80
CA LEU A 366 -0.94 35.79 -12.17
C LEU A 366 0.41 35.62 -11.45
N PHE A 367 0.60 34.49 -10.75
CA PHE A 367 1.88 34.18 -10.08
C PHE A 367 3.05 34.12 -11.07
N LYS A 368 2.88 33.43 -12.20
CA LYS A 368 3.93 33.34 -13.25
C LYS A 368 4.28 34.70 -13.84
N GLN A 369 3.27 35.52 -14.12
CA GLN A 369 3.46 36.87 -14.62
C GLN A 369 4.21 37.74 -13.59
N LYS A 370 3.72 37.77 -12.34
CA LYS A 370 4.31 38.57 -11.27
C LYS A 370 5.74 38.13 -10.92
N HIS A 371 6.04 36.84 -10.99
CA HIS A 371 7.41 36.33 -10.84
C HIS A 371 8.35 36.82 -11.96
N GLN A 372 7.90 36.88 -13.22
CA GLN A 372 8.69 37.49 -14.30
C GLN A 372 8.90 38.99 -14.08
N GLU A 373 7.87 39.71 -13.64
CA GLU A 373 7.96 41.13 -13.29
C GLU A 373 8.95 41.36 -12.13
N LEU A 374 8.97 40.48 -11.13
CA LEU A 374 9.93 40.52 -10.01
C LEU A 374 11.38 40.42 -10.50
N LEU A 375 11.67 39.46 -11.39
CA LEU A 375 13.01 39.27 -11.96
C LEU A 375 13.45 40.50 -12.77
N ALA A 376 12.55 41.06 -13.57
CA ALA A 376 12.81 42.27 -14.33
C ALA A 376 13.09 43.48 -13.42
N CYS A 377 12.30 43.66 -12.35
CA CYS A 377 12.51 44.73 -11.38
C CYS A 377 13.80 44.55 -10.57
N GLN A 378 14.16 43.31 -10.20
CA GLN A 378 15.40 43.00 -9.51
C GLN A 378 16.62 43.35 -10.38
N GLU A 379 16.60 42.98 -11.66
CA GLU A 379 17.67 43.32 -12.61
C GLU A 379 17.73 44.83 -12.86
N SER A 380 16.58 45.52 -12.92
CA SER A 380 16.50 46.98 -12.97
C SER A 380 17.18 47.62 -11.75
N CYS A 381 16.86 47.17 -10.53
CA CYS A 381 17.50 47.66 -9.30
C CYS A 381 19.01 47.45 -9.32
N LYS A 382 19.47 46.28 -9.78
CA LYS A 382 20.90 45.95 -9.87
C LYS A 382 21.63 46.88 -10.84
N LYS A 383 21.05 47.15 -12.02
CA LYS A 383 21.60 48.11 -12.99
C LYS A 383 21.63 49.52 -12.42
N ALA A 384 20.53 49.98 -11.83
CA ALA A 384 20.44 51.30 -11.22
C ALA A 384 21.47 51.48 -10.09
N MET A 385 21.66 50.47 -9.23
CA MET A 385 22.69 50.51 -8.19
C MET A 385 24.11 50.61 -8.73
N ALA A 386 24.44 49.85 -9.78
CA ALA A 386 25.75 49.96 -10.42
C ALA A 386 25.97 51.37 -11.01
N HIS A 387 24.92 51.98 -11.56
CA HIS A 387 24.96 53.37 -12.02
C HIS A 387 25.09 54.38 -10.87
N ILE A 388 24.40 54.18 -9.75
CA ILE A 388 24.49 55.03 -8.54
C ILE A 388 25.91 54.97 -7.96
N GLU A 389 26.50 53.78 -7.81
CA GLU A 389 27.87 53.62 -7.31
C GLU A 389 28.88 54.30 -8.23
N LYS A 390 28.76 54.09 -9.54
CA LYS A 390 29.62 54.73 -10.54
C LYS A 390 29.45 56.26 -10.56
N GLY A 391 28.21 56.74 -10.49
CA GLY A 391 27.88 58.17 -10.46
C GLY A 391 28.41 58.85 -9.21
N SER A 392 28.17 58.24 -8.04
CA SER A 392 28.67 58.71 -6.74
C SER A 392 30.21 58.74 -6.70
N GLN A 393 30.89 57.70 -7.20
CA GLN A 393 32.35 57.73 -7.35
C GLN A 393 32.83 58.81 -8.32
N SER A 394 32.10 59.05 -9.42
CA SER A 394 32.47 60.07 -10.41
C SER A 394 32.36 61.48 -9.81
N VAL A 395 31.28 61.75 -9.07
CA VAL A 395 31.10 63.00 -8.31
C VAL A 395 32.18 63.16 -7.25
N GLN A 396 32.45 62.13 -6.46
CA GLN A 396 33.49 62.15 -5.42
C GLN A 396 34.87 62.45 -6.01
N LYS A 397 35.23 61.80 -7.13
CA LYS A 397 36.47 62.07 -7.85
C LYS A 397 36.52 63.50 -8.38
N PHE A 398 35.43 63.99 -8.98
CA PHE A 398 35.35 65.34 -9.52
C PHE A 398 35.60 66.41 -8.45
N VAL A 399 34.91 66.32 -7.30
CA VAL A 399 35.05 67.28 -6.19
C VAL A 399 36.44 67.20 -5.55
N THR A 400 36.99 66.00 -5.38
CA THR A 400 38.29 65.81 -4.70
C THR A 400 39.48 66.26 -5.56
N LEU A 401 39.40 66.09 -6.88
CA LEU A 401 40.46 66.50 -7.82
C LEU A 401 40.42 67.99 -8.16
N SER A 402 39.25 68.62 -8.07
CA SER A 402 39.10 70.06 -8.22
C SER A 402 39.91 70.81 -7.16
N HIS A 403 40.49 71.96 -7.53
CA HIS A 403 41.10 72.90 -6.58
C HIS A 403 40.12 73.99 -6.13
N VAL A 404 39.01 74.17 -6.86
CA VAL A 404 37.98 75.18 -6.62
C VAL A 404 36.92 74.65 -5.67
N LEU A 405 36.50 73.39 -5.83
CA LEU A 405 35.42 72.74 -5.08
C LEU A 405 35.87 72.02 -3.80
N LYS A 406 37.16 72.11 -3.42
CA LYS A 406 37.72 71.34 -2.28
C LYS A 406 37.01 71.57 -0.95
N HIS A 407 36.38 72.72 -0.79
CA HIS A 407 35.68 73.12 0.42
C HIS A 407 34.26 72.52 0.51
N PHE A 408 33.79 71.81 -0.52
CA PHE A 408 32.47 71.17 -0.52
C PHE A 408 32.48 69.88 0.31
N ASP A 409 31.42 69.70 1.10
CA ASP A 409 31.23 68.53 1.96
C ASP A 409 30.53 67.39 1.22
N GLN A 410 31.20 66.24 1.12
CA GLN A 410 30.74 65.05 0.42
C GLN A 410 30.00 64.06 1.35
N THR A 411 29.93 64.30 2.66
CA THR A 411 29.39 63.33 3.65
C THR A 411 27.94 62.94 3.38
N LYS A 412 27.08 63.90 3.01
CA LYS A 412 25.67 63.66 2.70
C LYS A 412 25.46 62.77 1.47
N LEU A 413 26.25 63.00 0.43
CA LEU A 413 26.25 62.18 -0.79
C LEU A 413 26.67 60.74 -0.49
N GLN A 414 27.73 60.57 0.31
CA GLN A 414 28.22 59.26 0.74
C GLN A 414 27.16 58.53 1.56
N ARG A 415 26.49 59.22 2.49
CA ARG A 415 25.40 58.66 3.31
C ARG A 415 24.23 58.18 2.45
N LYS A 416 23.72 59.01 1.53
CA LYS A 416 22.65 58.61 0.59
C LYS A 416 23.02 57.39 -0.24
N THR A 417 24.28 57.32 -0.70
CA THR A 417 24.79 56.19 -1.50
C THR A 417 24.85 54.91 -0.66
N ALA A 418 25.31 55.00 0.59
CA ALA A 418 25.36 53.89 1.52
C ALA A 418 23.96 53.37 1.88
N GLU A 419 23.00 54.27 2.14
CA GLU A 419 21.60 53.93 2.38
C GLU A 419 20.99 53.17 1.19
N ALA A 420 21.22 53.64 -0.04
CA ALA A 420 20.78 52.93 -1.25
C ALA A 420 21.41 51.53 -1.36
N HIS A 421 22.71 51.40 -1.04
CA HIS A 421 23.39 50.10 -1.04
C HIS A 421 22.82 49.13 0.00
N VAL A 422 22.55 49.60 1.23
CA VAL A 422 21.88 48.80 2.28
C VAL A 422 20.47 48.39 1.84
N ALA A 423 19.70 49.31 1.26
CA ALA A 423 18.37 49.01 0.73
C ALA A 423 18.41 47.93 -0.36
N PHE A 424 19.39 47.99 -1.26
CA PHE A 424 19.60 46.96 -2.29
C PHE A 424 19.95 45.60 -1.68
N GLN A 425 20.86 45.55 -0.70
CA GLN A 425 21.19 44.29 -0.02
C GLN A 425 19.98 43.69 0.70
N ASN A 426 19.19 44.52 1.37
CA ASN A 426 17.96 44.09 2.04
C ASN A 426 16.93 43.53 1.04
N MET A 427 16.79 44.16 -0.13
CA MET A 427 15.95 43.65 -1.21
C MET A 427 16.43 42.29 -1.72
N VAL A 428 17.72 42.16 -2.04
CA VAL A 428 18.30 40.89 -2.50
C VAL A 428 18.07 39.77 -1.48
N LYS A 429 18.24 40.08 -0.19
CA LYS A 429 17.97 39.13 0.90
C LYS A 429 16.49 38.74 0.94
N LYS A 430 15.57 39.72 0.98
CA LYS A 430 14.11 39.46 0.98
C LYS A 430 13.67 38.62 -0.22
N THR A 431 14.10 38.97 -1.43
CA THR A 431 13.79 38.21 -2.65
C THR A 431 14.40 36.80 -2.61
N GLY A 432 15.60 36.65 -2.05
CA GLY A 432 16.24 35.34 -1.86
C GLY A 432 15.51 34.45 -0.85
N ASP A 433 15.07 35.01 0.27
CA ASP A 433 14.31 34.29 1.30
C ASP A 433 12.92 33.89 0.78
N TRP A 434 12.23 34.79 0.07
CA TRP A 434 10.99 34.49 -0.64
C TRP A 434 11.17 33.33 -1.64
N LYS A 435 12.25 33.34 -2.43
CA LYS A 435 12.53 32.28 -3.40
C LYS A 435 12.71 30.91 -2.72
N LYS A 436 13.45 30.85 -1.62
CA LYS A 436 13.61 29.63 -0.82
C LYS A 436 12.29 29.13 -0.25
N HIS A 437 11.44 30.06 0.21
CA HIS A 437 10.11 29.74 0.72
C HIS A 437 9.25 29.11 -0.38
N VAL A 438 9.19 29.73 -1.57
CA VAL A 438 8.47 29.19 -2.74
C VAL A 438 8.97 27.80 -3.16
N GLU A 439 10.29 27.59 -3.21
CA GLU A 439 10.89 26.29 -3.53
C GLU A 439 10.54 25.21 -2.50
N THR A 440 10.53 25.58 -1.21
CA THR A 440 10.14 24.67 -0.11
C THR A 440 8.66 24.27 -0.23
N ASN A 441 7.78 25.25 -0.46
CA ASN A 441 6.34 25.01 -0.63
C ASN A 441 6.07 24.14 -1.86
N SER A 442 6.76 24.39 -2.98
CA SER A 442 6.67 23.57 -4.20
C SER A 442 7.09 22.11 -3.95
N ARG A 443 8.16 21.91 -3.17
CA ARG A 443 8.62 20.56 -2.80
C ARG A 443 7.61 19.83 -1.91
N LEU A 444 6.95 20.53 -0.99
CA LEU A 444 5.93 19.95 -0.10
C LEU A 444 4.67 19.59 -0.89
N MET A 445 4.18 20.48 -1.76
CA MET A 445 3.09 20.19 -2.69
C MET A 445 3.39 18.97 -3.56
N LYS A 446 4.61 18.88 -4.10
CA LYS A 446 5.02 17.71 -4.91
C LYS A 446 5.01 16.42 -4.10
N LYS A 447 5.53 16.42 -2.88
CA LYS A 447 5.51 15.24 -1.99
C LYS A 447 4.08 14.79 -1.68
N PHE A 448 3.18 15.73 -1.44
CA PHE A 448 1.77 15.43 -1.23
C PHE A 448 1.14 14.78 -2.45
N GLU A 449 1.27 15.39 -3.64
CA GLU A 449 0.73 14.81 -4.88
C GLU A 449 1.31 13.41 -5.17
N GLU A 450 2.62 13.21 -4.96
CA GLU A 450 3.25 11.89 -5.09
C GLU A 450 2.69 10.86 -4.09
N SER A 451 2.58 11.24 -2.80
CA SER A 451 2.04 10.36 -1.76
C SER A 451 0.55 10.05 -1.95
N ARG A 452 -0.21 11.04 -2.44
CA ARG A 452 -1.63 10.92 -2.78
C ARG A 452 -1.82 9.99 -3.96
N ALA A 453 -1.06 10.18 -5.04
CA ALA A 453 -1.14 9.34 -6.23
C ALA A 453 -0.78 7.89 -5.93
N GLU A 454 0.24 7.65 -5.09
CA GLU A 454 0.59 6.30 -4.65
C GLU A 454 -0.53 5.67 -3.80
N LEU A 455 -1.09 6.42 -2.85
CA LEU A 455 -2.23 5.94 -2.04
C LEU A 455 -3.45 5.65 -2.91
N GLU A 456 -3.83 6.55 -3.83
CA GLU A 456 -4.94 6.37 -4.77
C GLU A 456 -4.71 5.16 -5.68
N LYS A 457 -3.48 4.92 -6.12
CA LYS A 457 -3.11 3.74 -6.92
C LYS A 457 -3.27 2.45 -6.13
N VAL A 458 -2.74 2.39 -4.90
CA VAL A 458 -2.89 1.22 -4.02
C VAL A 458 -4.36 0.94 -3.72
N LEU A 459 -5.13 1.97 -3.37
CA LEU A 459 -6.56 1.87 -3.11
C LEU A 459 -7.34 1.38 -4.34
N ARG A 460 -7.00 1.86 -5.53
CA ARG A 460 -7.64 1.44 -6.78
C ARG A 460 -7.38 -0.02 -7.09
N VAL A 461 -6.11 -0.45 -7.06
CA VAL A 461 -5.75 -1.86 -7.30
C VAL A 461 -6.42 -2.78 -6.28
N ALA A 462 -6.50 -2.33 -5.02
CA ALA A 462 -7.19 -3.08 -3.98
C ALA A 462 -8.70 -3.18 -4.24
N GLN A 463 -9.37 -2.07 -4.58
CA GLN A 463 -10.80 -2.08 -4.92
C GLN A 463 -11.10 -2.95 -6.15
N GLU A 464 -10.28 -2.85 -7.21
CA GLU A 464 -10.37 -3.74 -8.38
C GLU A 464 -10.22 -5.21 -7.98
N GLY A 465 -9.30 -5.52 -7.05
CA GLY A 465 -9.10 -6.86 -6.51
C GLY A 465 -10.27 -7.38 -5.65
N LEU A 466 -11.10 -6.52 -5.06
CA LEU A 466 -12.33 -6.93 -4.36
C LEU A 466 -13.41 -7.39 -5.37
N GLU A 467 -13.46 -6.78 -6.55
CA GLU A 467 -14.47 -7.07 -7.58
C GLU A 467 -14.04 -8.15 -8.58
N GLU A 468 -12.77 -8.60 -8.52
CA GLU A 468 -12.20 -9.52 -9.48
C GLU A 468 -12.84 -10.92 -9.43
N LYS A 469 -13.16 -11.45 -10.62
CA LYS A 469 -13.79 -12.75 -10.83
C LYS A 469 -12.83 -13.67 -11.57
N GLY A 470 -12.77 -14.94 -11.18
CA GLY A 470 -11.83 -15.91 -11.72
C GLY A 470 -11.81 -17.19 -10.89
N ASP A 471 -10.72 -17.95 -11.01
CA ASP A 471 -10.51 -19.14 -10.21
C ASP A 471 -10.30 -18.78 -8.73
N PRO A 472 -11.14 -19.28 -7.80
CA PRO A 472 -11.07 -18.91 -6.39
C PRO A 472 -9.74 -19.27 -5.71
N GLU A 473 -9.04 -20.33 -6.12
CA GLU A 473 -7.76 -20.73 -5.51
C GLU A 473 -6.63 -19.79 -5.92
N GLU A 474 -6.53 -19.46 -7.20
CA GLU A 474 -5.53 -18.51 -7.71
C GLU A 474 -5.76 -17.10 -7.16
N LEU A 475 -7.03 -16.64 -7.15
CA LEU A 475 -7.41 -15.34 -6.57
C LEU A 475 -7.10 -15.30 -5.08
N LEU A 476 -7.44 -16.35 -4.31
CA LEU A 476 -7.15 -16.41 -2.88
C LEU A 476 -5.65 -16.27 -2.61
N ARG A 477 -4.80 -16.97 -3.37
CA ARG A 477 -3.34 -16.89 -3.21
C ARG A 477 -2.83 -15.47 -3.47
N ARG A 478 -3.16 -14.89 -4.62
CA ARG A 478 -2.67 -13.56 -5.02
C ARG A 478 -3.22 -12.44 -4.13
N HIS A 479 -4.50 -12.51 -3.77
CA HIS A 479 -5.13 -11.51 -2.90
C HIS A 479 -4.60 -11.61 -1.47
N THR A 480 -4.39 -12.82 -0.93
CA THR A 480 -3.78 -12.98 0.40
C THR A 480 -2.38 -12.35 0.46
N GLU A 481 -1.58 -12.51 -0.60
CA GLU A 481 -0.27 -11.88 -0.71
C GLU A 481 -0.37 -10.35 -0.80
N PHE A 482 -1.24 -9.82 -1.67
CA PHE A 482 -1.42 -8.38 -1.85
C PHE A 482 -1.95 -7.69 -0.57
N TYR A 483 -3.06 -8.17 0.00
CA TYR A 483 -3.65 -7.58 1.20
C TYR A 483 -2.78 -7.77 2.45
N GLY A 484 -1.96 -8.82 2.50
CA GLY A 484 -0.94 -9.01 3.55
C GLY A 484 0.25 -8.05 3.45
N GLN A 485 0.51 -7.51 2.26
CA GLN A 485 1.58 -6.53 2.00
C GLN A 485 1.09 -5.07 2.02
N LEU A 486 -0.19 -4.81 2.30
CA LEU A 486 -0.71 -3.44 2.45
C LEU A 486 0.01 -2.71 3.58
N ASP A 487 1.00 -1.91 3.20
CA ASP A 487 1.84 -1.20 4.15
C ASP A 487 1.15 0.09 4.63
N GLN A 488 0.85 0.13 5.93
CA GLN A 488 0.33 1.32 6.61
C GLN A 488 1.22 2.56 6.41
N ARG A 489 2.51 2.38 6.08
CA ARG A 489 3.43 3.47 5.75
C ARG A 489 2.97 4.31 4.56
N VAL A 490 2.25 3.74 3.59
CA VAL A 490 1.73 4.50 2.44
C VAL A 490 0.69 5.52 2.89
N LEU A 491 -0.27 5.11 3.71
CA LEU A 491 -1.24 6.03 4.32
C LEU A 491 -0.57 7.03 5.25
N ASN A 492 0.37 6.60 6.09
CA ASN A 492 1.07 7.49 7.01
C ASN A 492 1.94 8.53 6.27
N ALA A 493 2.55 8.17 5.14
CA ALA A 493 3.31 9.09 4.30
C ALA A 493 2.39 10.16 3.70
N PHE A 494 1.19 9.78 3.25
CA PHE A 494 0.16 10.71 2.78
C PHE A 494 -0.32 11.63 3.90
N LEU A 495 -0.72 11.09 5.07
CA LEU A 495 -1.17 11.89 6.21
C LEU A 495 -0.09 12.89 6.67
N LYS A 496 1.17 12.44 6.74
CA LYS A 496 2.30 13.33 7.06
C LYS A 496 2.50 14.42 6.02
N ALA A 497 2.37 14.10 4.73
CA ALA A 497 2.47 15.12 3.68
C ALA A 497 1.33 16.15 3.75
N CYS A 498 0.13 15.73 4.20
CA CYS A 498 -0.98 16.64 4.49
C CYS A 498 -0.70 17.53 5.71
N ASP A 499 -0.20 16.96 6.81
CA ASP A 499 0.16 17.73 8.00
C ASP A 499 1.23 18.79 7.66
N ASP A 500 2.30 18.38 6.96
CA ASP A 500 3.39 19.27 6.51
C ASP A 500 2.89 20.41 5.60
N LEU A 501 1.74 20.24 4.91
CA LEU A 501 1.12 21.26 4.04
C LEU A 501 0.09 22.12 4.75
N THR A 502 -0.55 21.61 5.80
CA THR A 502 -1.60 22.33 6.53
C THR A 502 -1.06 23.60 7.17
N ASP A 503 0.19 23.55 7.64
CA ASP A 503 0.87 24.70 8.25
C ASP A 503 1.22 25.82 7.25
N ILE A 504 1.14 25.56 5.94
CA ILE A 504 1.65 26.43 4.87
C ILE A 504 0.55 26.90 3.93
N LEU A 505 -0.49 26.10 3.74
CA LEU A 505 -1.58 26.41 2.82
C LEU A 505 -2.51 27.51 3.39
N PRO A 506 -3.04 28.41 2.53
CA PRO A 506 -4.11 29.32 2.90
C PRO A 506 -5.39 28.57 3.31
N GLU A 507 -6.20 29.17 4.19
CA GLU A 507 -7.47 28.56 4.69
C GLU A 507 -8.40 28.08 3.56
N GLN A 508 -8.41 28.77 2.41
CA GLN A 508 -9.21 28.40 1.24
C GLN A 508 -8.79 27.07 0.61
N GLU A 509 -7.50 26.74 0.61
CA GLU A 509 -6.97 25.48 0.05
C GLU A 509 -6.92 24.36 1.08
N GLN A 510 -6.85 24.69 2.38
CA GLN A 510 -6.91 23.72 3.47
C GLN A 510 -8.22 22.90 3.45
N ALA A 511 -9.35 23.49 3.05
CA ALA A 511 -10.61 22.77 2.92
C ALA A 511 -10.55 21.62 1.89
N GLY A 512 -9.90 21.86 0.74
CA GLY A 512 -9.69 20.83 -0.28
C GLY A 512 -8.76 19.71 0.19
N LEU A 513 -7.71 20.06 0.93
CA LEU A 513 -6.80 19.09 1.55
C LEU A 513 -7.51 18.20 2.57
N GLN A 514 -8.29 18.80 3.48
CA GLN A 514 -9.04 18.05 4.50
C GLN A 514 -10.07 17.10 3.88
N GLU A 515 -10.73 17.51 2.80
CA GLU A 515 -11.66 16.64 2.08
C GLU A 515 -10.94 15.45 1.42
N ALA A 516 -9.78 15.68 0.80
CA ALA A 516 -8.95 14.61 0.26
C ALA A 516 -8.50 13.62 1.35
N VAL A 517 -8.08 14.14 2.52
CA VAL A 517 -7.74 13.31 3.68
C VAL A 517 -8.93 12.49 4.15
N ARG A 518 -10.09 13.11 4.37
CA ARG A 518 -11.30 12.39 4.80
C ARG A 518 -11.68 11.31 3.81
N LYS A 519 -11.69 11.61 2.51
CA LYS A 519 -12.08 10.67 1.46
C LYS A 519 -11.13 9.48 1.37
N LEU A 520 -9.82 9.71 1.24
CA LEU A 520 -8.84 8.65 1.06
C LEU A 520 -8.64 7.82 2.34
N HIS A 521 -8.66 8.46 3.51
CA HIS A 521 -8.59 7.75 4.78
C HIS A 521 -9.84 6.89 5.03
N LYS A 522 -11.03 7.40 4.68
CA LYS A 522 -12.26 6.60 4.70
C LYS A 522 -12.15 5.40 3.77
N GLN A 523 -11.73 5.59 2.52
CA GLN A 523 -11.57 4.49 1.56
C GLN A 523 -10.56 3.44 2.05
N TRP A 524 -9.45 3.85 2.66
CA TRP A 524 -8.49 2.93 3.26
C TRP A 524 -9.10 2.13 4.42
N LYS A 525 -9.90 2.79 5.26
CA LYS A 525 -10.57 2.15 6.40
C LYS A 525 -11.66 1.17 5.94
N ASP A 526 -12.44 1.56 4.94
CA ASP A 526 -13.45 0.70 4.32
C ASP A 526 -12.76 -0.54 3.71
N LEU A 527 -11.65 -0.35 2.98
CA LEU A 527 -10.83 -1.43 2.44
C LEU A 527 -10.27 -2.36 3.53
N GLN A 528 -9.71 -1.82 4.62
CA GLN A 528 -9.23 -2.61 5.75
C GLN A 528 -10.35 -3.43 6.41
N GLY A 529 -11.58 -2.91 6.39
CA GLY A 529 -12.76 -3.62 6.87
C GLY A 529 -13.21 -4.73 5.92
N GLU A 530 -13.25 -4.46 4.61
CA GLU A 530 -13.80 -5.36 3.59
C GLU A 530 -12.83 -6.47 3.16
N ALA A 531 -11.53 -6.20 3.07
CA ALA A 531 -10.53 -7.15 2.57
C ALA A 531 -10.50 -8.50 3.34
N PRO A 532 -10.56 -8.54 4.69
CA PRO A 532 -10.63 -9.81 5.41
C PRO A 532 -11.87 -10.64 5.07
N TYR A 533 -13.02 -9.98 4.83
CA TYR A 533 -14.26 -10.66 4.46
C TYR A 533 -14.20 -11.17 3.02
N HIS A 534 -13.62 -10.41 2.08
CA HIS A 534 -13.37 -10.88 0.71
C HIS A 534 -12.48 -12.12 0.67
N LEU A 535 -11.38 -12.13 1.42
CA LEU A 535 -10.51 -13.30 1.54
C LEU A 535 -11.25 -14.51 2.16
N LEU A 536 -12.19 -14.26 3.06
CA LEU A 536 -13.02 -15.30 3.66
C LEU A 536 -14.04 -15.84 2.65
N HIS A 537 -14.68 -14.99 1.83
CA HIS A 537 -15.55 -15.41 0.73
C HIS A 537 -14.81 -16.30 -0.27
N LEU A 538 -13.59 -15.90 -0.68
CA LEU A 538 -12.76 -16.71 -1.57
C LEU A 538 -12.42 -18.07 -0.95
N LYS A 539 -12.05 -18.11 0.35
CA LYS A 539 -11.81 -19.38 1.07
C LYS A 539 -13.05 -20.29 1.09
N ILE A 540 -14.22 -19.73 1.39
CA ILE A 540 -15.48 -20.49 1.36
C ILE A 540 -15.73 -21.03 -0.05
N LYS A 541 -15.51 -20.22 -1.08
CA LYS A 541 -15.73 -20.64 -2.47
C LYS A 541 -14.76 -21.73 -2.93
N VAL A 542 -13.50 -21.67 -2.49
CA VAL A 542 -12.51 -22.74 -2.71
C VAL A 542 -12.97 -24.06 -2.08
N GLU A 543 -13.40 -24.02 -0.83
CA GLU A 543 -13.86 -25.22 -0.13
C GLU A 543 -15.18 -25.75 -0.69
N GLU A 544 -16.08 -24.87 -1.14
CA GLU A 544 -17.30 -25.24 -1.89
C GLU A 544 -16.96 -25.96 -3.20
N ASN A 545 -16.01 -25.44 -3.99
CA ASN A 545 -15.56 -26.09 -5.23
C ASN A 545 -14.96 -27.48 -4.95
N LYS A 546 -14.15 -27.62 -3.89
CA LYS A 546 -13.60 -28.92 -3.46
C LYS A 546 -14.67 -29.89 -2.99
N PHE A 547 -15.66 -29.40 -2.25
CA PHE A 547 -16.83 -30.18 -1.84
C PHE A 547 -17.58 -30.72 -3.06
N LEU A 548 -17.91 -29.85 -4.02
CA LEU A 548 -18.61 -30.25 -5.24
C LEU A 548 -17.80 -31.26 -6.07
N ALA A 549 -16.48 -31.10 -6.17
CA ALA A 549 -15.62 -32.06 -6.83
C ALA A 549 -15.66 -33.46 -6.16
N CYS A 550 -15.65 -33.51 -4.82
CA CYS A 550 -15.78 -34.77 -4.08
C CYS A 550 -17.19 -35.40 -4.26
N VAL A 551 -18.24 -34.57 -4.35
CA VAL A 551 -19.60 -35.04 -4.65
C VAL A 551 -19.69 -35.65 -6.05
N GLU A 552 -19.09 -35.01 -7.05
CA GLU A 552 -19.05 -35.55 -8.42
C GLU A 552 -18.23 -36.84 -8.51
N GLU A 553 -17.12 -36.96 -7.77
CA GLU A 553 -16.37 -38.21 -7.65
C GLU A 553 -17.27 -39.35 -7.10
N CYS A 554 -18.06 -39.08 -6.07
CA CYS A 554 -19.02 -40.05 -5.55
C CYS A 554 -20.13 -40.40 -6.56
N ARG A 555 -20.67 -39.40 -7.27
CA ARG A 555 -21.73 -39.63 -8.28
C ARG A 555 -21.23 -40.46 -9.47
N THR A 556 -20.02 -40.18 -9.93
CA THR A 556 -19.39 -40.93 -11.03
C THR A 556 -19.13 -42.38 -10.63
N GLU A 557 -18.73 -42.63 -9.38
CA GLU A 557 -18.57 -44.00 -8.87
C GLU A 557 -19.91 -44.74 -8.75
N LEU A 558 -20.96 -44.12 -8.18
CA LEU A 558 -22.30 -44.72 -8.14
C LEU A 558 -22.83 -45.07 -9.54
N ALA A 559 -22.57 -44.20 -10.53
CA ALA A 559 -22.92 -44.46 -11.92
C ALA A 559 -22.10 -45.60 -12.53
N ARG A 560 -20.81 -45.71 -12.18
CA ARG A 560 -19.92 -46.82 -12.58
C ARG A 560 -20.45 -48.15 -12.03
N GLU A 561 -20.73 -48.21 -10.73
CA GLU A 561 -21.26 -49.40 -10.06
C GLU A 561 -22.56 -49.86 -10.71
N THR A 562 -23.55 -48.96 -10.87
CA THR A 562 -24.84 -49.25 -11.50
C THR A 562 -24.70 -49.82 -12.91
N LYS A 563 -23.70 -49.35 -13.68
CA LYS A 563 -23.43 -49.83 -15.04
C LYS A 563 -22.75 -51.21 -15.07
N LEU A 564 -21.90 -51.52 -14.09
CA LEU A 564 -21.11 -52.75 -14.06
C LEU A 564 -21.80 -53.93 -13.36
N VAL A 565 -22.85 -53.70 -12.56
CA VAL A 565 -23.63 -54.76 -11.88
C VAL A 565 -24.00 -55.92 -12.82
N PRO A 566 -24.55 -55.68 -14.04
CA PRO A 566 -24.98 -56.78 -14.91
C PRO A 566 -23.82 -57.61 -15.50
N GLN A 567 -22.59 -57.08 -15.52
CA GLN A 567 -21.42 -57.69 -16.14
C GLN A 567 -20.53 -58.42 -15.12
N GLU A 568 -20.28 -57.79 -13.97
CA GLU A 568 -19.34 -58.26 -12.96
C GLU A 568 -20.01 -58.90 -11.74
N GLY A 569 -21.33 -58.75 -11.61
CA GLY A 569 -22.17 -59.34 -10.56
C GLY A 569 -22.25 -58.49 -9.29
N SER A 570 -23.38 -58.58 -8.59
CA SER A 570 -23.66 -57.75 -7.41
C SER A 570 -22.71 -58.03 -6.24
N GLU A 571 -22.24 -59.26 -6.04
CA GLU A 571 -21.33 -59.64 -4.94
C GLU A 571 -20.01 -58.86 -4.96
N LYS A 572 -19.40 -58.71 -6.15
CA LYS A 572 -18.16 -57.94 -6.32
C LYS A 572 -18.42 -56.45 -6.10
N MET A 573 -19.50 -55.92 -6.69
CA MET A 573 -19.86 -54.51 -6.57
C MET A 573 -20.20 -54.11 -5.12
N ILE A 574 -20.85 -54.96 -4.33
CA ILE A 574 -21.10 -54.72 -2.90
C ILE A 574 -19.79 -54.53 -2.13
N THR A 575 -18.77 -55.33 -2.46
CA THR A 575 -17.47 -55.26 -1.80
C THR A 575 -16.73 -53.97 -2.18
N GLU A 576 -16.72 -53.61 -3.46
CA GLU A 576 -16.14 -52.34 -3.93
C GLU A 576 -16.87 -51.12 -3.35
N HIS A 577 -18.21 -51.14 -3.34
CA HIS A 577 -19.06 -50.08 -2.77
C HIS A 577 -18.75 -49.83 -1.29
N ARG A 578 -18.63 -50.90 -0.48
CA ARG A 578 -18.27 -50.79 0.94
C ARG A 578 -16.86 -50.18 1.16
N ILE A 579 -15.91 -50.45 0.26
CA ILE A 579 -14.55 -49.93 0.35
C ILE A 579 -14.51 -48.46 -0.03
N PHE A 580 -15.12 -48.10 -1.18
CA PHE A 580 -15.12 -46.74 -1.71
C PHE A 580 -15.91 -45.78 -0.83
N PHE A 581 -17.09 -46.19 -0.35
CA PHE A 581 -17.93 -45.41 0.57
C PHE A 581 -17.69 -45.77 2.05
N SER A 582 -16.46 -46.17 2.40
CA SER A 582 -16.05 -46.35 3.80
C SER A 582 -15.87 -45.01 4.52
N ASP A 583 -15.63 -45.04 5.84
CA ASP A 583 -15.35 -43.85 6.67
C ASP A 583 -14.12 -43.02 6.20
N LYS A 584 -13.32 -43.54 5.25
CA LYS A 584 -12.20 -42.82 4.64
C LYS A 584 -12.45 -42.41 3.18
N GLY A 585 -13.64 -42.69 2.68
CA GLY A 585 -14.04 -42.45 1.30
C GLY A 585 -14.33 -40.99 0.96
N PRO A 586 -14.49 -40.66 -0.33
CA PRO A 586 -14.75 -39.29 -0.79
C PRO A 586 -16.01 -38.66 -0.19
N HIS A 587 -17.05 -39.44 0.12
CA HIS A 587 -18.28 -38.92 0.73
C HIS A 587 -18.06 -38.37 2.17
N HIS A 588 -17.16 -38.98 2.95
CA HIS A 588 -16.80 -38.48 4.28
C HIS A 588 -15.86 -37.28 4.18
N LEU A 589 -15.07 -37.18 3.10
CA LEU A 589 -14.34 -35.95 2.79
C LEU A 589 -15.30 -34.78 2.52
N CYS A 590 -16.44 -35.02 1.84
CA CYS A 590 -17.49 -34.00 1.69
C CYS A 590 -18.02 -33.50 3.05
N GLU A 591 -18.20 -34.38 4.04
CA GLU A 591 -18.63 -34.00 5.39
C GLU A 591 -17.62 -33.09 6.09
N LYS A 592 -16.33 -33.41 6.01
CA LYS A 592 -15.27 -32.59 6.59
C LYS A 592 -15.17 -31.23 5.90
N ARG A 593 -15.33 -31.19 4.57
CA ARG A 593 -15.34 -29.95 3.80
C ARG A 593 -16.55 -29.09 4.15
N LEU A 594 -17.73 -29.69 4.32
CA LEU A 594 -18.94 -29.00 4.78
C LEU A 594 -18.75 -28.38 6.16
N GLN A 595 -18.18 -29.11 7.13
CA GLN A 595 -17.86 -28.57 8.46
C GLN A 595 -16.93 -27.36 8.38
N LEU A 596 -15.90 -27.44 7.54
CA LEU A 596 -14.99 -26.31 7.32
C LEU A 596 -15.70 -25.12 6.67
N ILE A 597 -16.59 -25.35 5.70
CA ILE A 597 -17.43 -24.31 5.10
C ILE A 597 -18.33 -23.66 6.17
N GLU A 598 -18.98 -24.44 7.04
CA GLU A 598 -19.78 -23.95 8.17
C GLU A 598 -18.95 -23.08 9.12
N GLU A 599 -17.77 -23.53 9.53
CA GLU A 599 -16.84 -22.77 10.39
C GLU A 599 -16.38 -21.45 9.76
N LEU A 600 -16.11 -21.46 8.45
CA LEU A 600 -15.72 -20.25 7.71
C LEU A 600 -16.90 -19.29 7.56
N CYS A 601 -18.10 -19.78 7.25
CA CYS A 601 -19.31 -18.96 7.16
C CYS A 601 -19.73 -18.33 8.50
N LEU A 602 -19.43 -18.96 9.64
CA LEU A 602 -19.69 -18.38 10.97
C LEU A 602 -18.87 -17.11 11.25
N LYS A 603 -17.73 -16.93 10.56
CA LYS A 603 -16.88 -15.75 10.67
C LYS A 603 -17.36 -14.57 9.81
N LEU A 604 -18.37 -14.77 8.96
CA LEU A 604 -19.01 -13.72 8.18
C LEU A 604 -20.12 -12.99 8.96
N PRO A 605 -20.42 -11.72 8.62
CA PRO A 605 -21.55 -10.99 9.19
C PRO A 605 -22.90 -11.68 8.94
N GLY A 606 -23.86 -11.54 9.86
CA GLY A 606 -25.13 -12.28 9.80
C GLY A 606 -26.07 -11.97 8.63
N ARG A 607 -25.81 -10.91 7.84
CA ARG A 607 -26.57 -10.56 6.62
C ARG A 607 -25.87 -10.95 5.32
N ASP A 608 -24.73 -11.63 5.41
CA ASP A 608 -23.93 -11.98 4.24
C ASP A 608 -24.60 -13.09 3.41
N PRO A 609 -24.78 -12.92 2.09
CA PRO A 609 -25.45 -13.91 1.24
C PRO A 609 -24.70 -15.25 1.12
N VAL A 610 -23.37 -15.27 1.36
CA VAL A 610 -22.55 -16.50 1.32
C VAL A 610 -22.80 -17.39 2.55
N ARG A 611 -23.52 -16.89 3.55
CA ARG A 611 -23.88 -17.66 4.75
C ARG A 611 -24.89 -18.78 4.47
N ASP A 612 -25.58 -18.74 3.33
CA ASP A 612 -26.53 -19.77 2.90
C ASP A 612 -25.86 -20.94 2.14
N THR A 613 -24.60 -20.78 1.72
CA THR A 613 -23.81 -21.82 1.03
C THR A 613 -23.74 -23.17 1.78
N PRO A 614 -23.56 -23.22 3.12
CA PRO A 614 -23.61 -24.47 3.87
C PRO A 614 -24.96 -25.19 3.74
N GLY A 615 -26.07 -24.44 3.68
CA GLY A 615 -27.40 -25.02 3.52
C GLY A 615 -27.57 -25.75 2.19
N ALA A 616 -27.07 -25.15 1.10
CA ALA A 616 -27.04 -25.77 -0.22
C ALA A 616 -26.15 -27.03 -0.24
N CYS A 617 -24.94 -26.94 0.30
CA CYS A 617 -24.01 -28.08 0.38
C CYS A 617 -24.58 -29.21 1.27
N GLN A 618 -25.27 -28.87 2.36
CA GLN A 618 -25.92 -29.84 3.24
C GLN A 618 -27.08 -30.55 2.54
N ALA A 619 -27.86 -29.84 1.71
CA ALA A 619 -28.89 -30.46 0.87
C ALA A 619 -28.26 -31.45 -0.14
N THR A 620 -27.23 -31.02 -0.87
CA THR A 620 -26.51 -31.88 -1.82
C THR A 620 -25.88 -33.11 -1.16
N LEU A 621 -25.32 -32.98 0.04
CA LEU A 621 -24.76 -34.10 0.78
C LEU A 621 -25.84 -35.10 1.21
N LYS A 622 -27.01 -34.61 1.65
CA LYS A 622 -28.15 -35.47 1.98
C LYS A 622 -28.64 -36.25 0.77
N GLU A 623 -28.75 -35.60 -0.38
CA GLU A 623 -29.10 -36.26 -1.65
C GLU A 623 -28.07 -37.32 -2.03
N LEU A 624 -26.77 -37.02 -1.88
CA LEU A 624 -25.70 -37.96 -2.16
C LEU A 624 -25.77 -39.20 -1.23
N ARG A 625 -25.96 -39.00 0.08
CA ARG A 625 -26.11 -40.12 1.03
C ARG A 625 -27.30 -41.01 0.67
N ALA A 626 -28.44 -40.40 0.32
CA ALA A 626 -29.61 -41.16 -0.12
C ALA A 626 -29.33 -41.96 -1.41
N ALA A 627 -28.56 -41.40 -2.36
CA ALA A 627 -28.15 -42.12 -3.56
C ALA A 627 -27.22 -43.30 -3.25
N ILE A 628 -26.22 -43.12 -2.37
CA ILE A 628 -25.32 -44.19 -1.91
C ILE A 628 -26.12 -45.34 -1.27
N GLU A 629 -26.98 -45.02 -0.30
CA GLU A 629 -27.81 -46.02 0.39
C GLU A 629 -28.76 -46.75 -0.57
N SER A 630 -29.36 -46.03 -1.51
CA SER A 630 -30.25 -46.60 -2.53
C SER A 630 -29.51 -47.57 -3.45
N THR A 631 -28.35 -47.19 -4.00
CA THR A 631 -27.53 -48.06 -4.85
C THR A 631 -27.05 -49.29 -4.09
N TYR A 632 -26.60 -49.13 -2.83
CA TYR A 632 -26.22 -50.26 -1.99
C TYR A 632 -27.39 -51.23 -1.75
N THR A 633 -28.58 -50.70 -1.47
CA THR A 633 -29.79 -51.52 -1.26
C THR A 633 -30.13 -52.32 -2.52
N GLN A 634 -30.09 -51.68 -3.69
CA GLN A 634 -30.31 -52.35 -4.99
C GLN A 634 -29.29 -53.48 -5.23
N LEU A 635 -28.02 -53.25 -4.91
CA LEU A 635 -26.97 -54.26 -5.03
C LEU A 635 -27.22 -55.45 -4.08
N VAL A 636 -27.57 -55.19 -2.82
CA VAL A 636 -27.83 -56.23 -1.81
C VAL A 636 -29.09 -57.05 -2.16
N GLU A 637 -30.11 -56.43 -2.75
CA GLU A 637 -31.35 -57.10 -3.15
C GLU A 637 -31.26 -57.87 -4.48
N ASP A 638 -30.22 -57.66 -5.30
CA ASP A 638 -30.08 -58.35 -6.59
C ASP A 638 -29.95 -59.88 -6.41
N PRO A 639 -30.80 -60.71 -7.07
CA PRO A 639 -30.76 -62.16 -6.93
C PRO A 639 -29.65 -62.85 -7.73
N ASP A 640 -28.89 -62.14 -8.56
CA ASP A 640 -27.85 -62.72 -9.43
C ASP A 640 -26.82 -63.58 -8.69
N LYS A 641 -26.37 -63.14 -7.52
CA LYS A 641 -25.40 -63.80 -6.64
C LYS A 641 -25.87 -65.17 -6.13
N TRP A 642 -27.18 -65.40 -6.10
CA TRP A 642 -27.78 -66.66 -5.66
C TRP A 642 -27.96 -67.69 -6.79
N LYS A 643 -27.78 -67.32 -8.07
CA LYS A 643 -28.12 -68.20 -9.21
C LYS A 643 -27.44 -69.58 -9.18
N ASP A 644 -26.13 -69.65 -8.99
CA ASP A 644 -25.39 -70.93 -8.92
C ASP A 644 -25.74 -71.72 -7.63
N TYR A 645 -25.92 -71.01 -6.51
CA TYR A 645 -26.32 -71.61 -5.24
C TYR A 645 -27.69 -72.28 -5.31
N THR A 646 -28.71 -71.55 -5.81
CA THR A 646 -30.09 -72.02 -5.91
C THR A 646 -30.25 -73.14 -6.94
N SER A 647 -29.44 -73.15 -8.02
CA SER A 647 -29.42 -74.28 -8.97
C SER A 647 -28.90 -75.56 -8.29
N ARG A 648 -27.74 -75.48 -7.63
CA ARG A 648 -27.10 -76.66 -7.02
C ARG A 648 -27.86 -77.21 -5.82
N ILE A 649 -28.49 -76.37 -5.00
CA ILE A 649 -29.32 -76.85 -3.88
C ILE A 649 -30.57 -77.57 -4.40
N SER A 650 -31.16 -77.11 -5.51
CA SER A 650 -32.31 -77.74 -6.16
C SER A 650 -31.93 -79.09 -6.78
N GLU A 651 -30.80 -79.16 -7.48
CA GLU A 651 -30.25 -80.40 -8.04
C GLU A 651 -29.88 -81.42 -6.94
N PHE A 652 -29.29 -80.97 -5.84
CA PHE A 652 -28.94 -81.85 -4.72
C PHE A 652 -30.18 -82.40 -4.02
N SER A 653 -31.20 -81.56 -3.84
CA SER A 653 -32.50 -81.96 -3.27
C SER A 653 -33.18 -83.06 -4.09
N SER A 654 -33.23 -82.89 -5.41
CA SER A 654 -33.87 -83.87 -6.31
C SER A 654 -33.12 -85.20 -6.33
N TRP A 655 -31.78 -85.18 -6.28
CA TRP A 655 -30.96 -86.38 -6.20
C TRP A 655 -31.20 -87.17 -4.90
N ILE A 656 -31.29 -86.50 -3.74
CA ILE A 656 -31.56 -87.16 -2.45
C ILE A 656 -32.90 -87.91 -2.49
N ALA A 657 -33.96 -87.24 -2.97
CA ALA A 657 -35.30 -87.83 -3.05
C ALA A 657 -35.33 -89.08 -3.96
N ALA A 658 -34.61 -89.04 -5.09
CA ALA A 658 -34.53 -90.17 -6.01
C ALA A 658 -33.83 -91.39 -5.37
N LYS A 659 -32.70 -91.19 -4.68
CA LYS A 659 -31.95 -92.29 -4.03
C LYS A 659 -32.64 -92.84 -2.79
N GLU A 660 -33.37 -92.01 -2.05
CA GLU A 660 -34.17 -92.46 -0.89
C GLU A 660 -35.29 -93.41 -1.33
N THR A 661 -35.90 -93.14 -2.48
CA THR A 661 -36.93 -94.00 -3.08
C THR A 661 -36.36 -95.36 -3.48
N GLN A 662 -35.15 -95.40 -4.06
CA GLN A 662 -34.47 -96.64 -4.45
C GLN A 662 -34.15 -97.54 -3.24
N LEU A 663 -33.61 -96.98 -2.14
CA LEU A 663 -33.29 -97.77 -0.92
C LEU A 663 -34.53 -98.31 -0.20
N LYS A 664 -35.64 -97.54 -0.18
CA LYS A 664 -36.92 -98.02 0.37
C LYS A 664 -37.53 -99.16 -0.44
N GLY A 665 -37.25 -99.21 -1.76
CA GLY A 665 -37.62 -100.33 -2.62
C GLY A 665 -36.87 -101.60 -2.24
N ILE A 666 -35.54 -101.53 -2.14
CA ILE A 666 -34.67 -102.66 -1.79
C ILE A 666 -35.04 -103.28 -0.43
N LYS A 667 -35.39 -102.46 0.57
CA LYS A 667 -35.79 -102.95 1.91
C LYS A 667 -37.07 -103.82 1.90
N LYS A 668 -37.90 -103.75 0.85
CA LYS A 668 -39.20 -104.46 0.79
C LYS A 668 -39.15 -105.81 0.05
N GLU A 669 -38.08 -106.14 -0.66
CA GLU A 669 -37.93 -107.41 -1.41
C GLU A 669 -37.21 -108.49 -0.57
N ALA A 670 -37.57 -109.78 -0.74
CA ALA A 670 -36.96 -110.90 -0.01
C ALA A 670 -35.63 -111.35 -0.64
N ILE A 671 -34.56 -111.44 0.15
CA ILE A 671 -33.22 -111.87 -0.32
C ILE A 671 -33.16 -113.40 -0.40
N ASP A 672 -32.80 -113.93 -1.56
CA ASP A 672 -32.54 -115.36 -1.81
C ASP A 672 -31.14 -115.58 -2.42
N THR A 673 -30.75 -116.85 -2.59
CA THR A 673 -29.44 -117.21 -3.16
C THR A 673 -29.22 -116.77 -4.62
N ALA A 674 -30.27 -116.37 -5.36
CA ALA A 674 -30.16 -115.93 -6.75
C ALA A 674 -30.05 -114.39 -6.89
N ASN A 675 -30.71 -113.60 -6.02
CA ASN A 675 -30.77 -112.13 -6.12
C ASN A 675 -29.74 -111.38 -5.25
N HIS A 676 -29.10 -112.05 -4.28
CA HIS A 676 -28.16 -111.44 -3.33
C HIS A 676 -27.00 -110.66 -3.99
N GLY A 677 -26.50 -111.11 -5.15
CA GLY A 677 -25.39 -110.45 -5.86
C GLY A 677 -25.76 -109.14 -6.57
N GLU A 678 -27.00 -108.97 -7.02
CA GLU A 678 -27.48 -107.78 -7.72
C GLU A 678 -27.83 -106.66 -6.73
N VAL A 679 -28.54 -107.01 -5.65
CA VAL A 679 -28.88 -106.08 -4.56
C VAL A 679 -27.63 -105.50 -3.90
N LYS A 680 -26.59 -106.31 -3.67
CA LYS A 680 -25.30 -105.84 -3.16
C LYS A 680 -24.66 -104.76 -4.04
N ARG A 681 -24.75 -104.91 -5.37
CA ARG A 681 -24.17 -103.94 -6.33
C ARG A 681 -24.91 -102.60 -6.31
N MET A 682 -26.25 -102.62 -6.28
CA MET A 682 -27.07 -101.40 -6.22
C MET A 682 -26.85 -100.61 -4.92
N VAL A 683 -26.73 -101.30 -3.78
CA VAL A 683 -26.42 -100.67 -2.49
C VAL A 683 -25.02 -100.02 -2.51
N GLU A 684 -24.02 -100.68 -3.10
CA GLU A 684 -22.67 -100.10 -3.25
C GLU A 684 -22.66 -98.87 -4.19
N GLU A 685 -23.48 -98.84 -5.25
CA GLU A 685 -23.62 -97.69 -6.14
C GLU A 685 -24.23 -96.47 -5.40
N ILE A 686 -25.27 -96.71 -4.59
CA ILE A 686 -25.89 -95.65 -3.78
C ILE A 686 -24.91 -95.15 -2.71
N ARG A 687 -24.13 -96.05 -2.10
CA ARG A 687 -23.07 -95.70 -1.14
C ARG A 687 -22.02 -94.78 -1.74
N ASN A 688 -21.51 -95.13 -2.92
CA ASN A 688 -20.54 -94.30 -3.64
C ASN A 688 -21.14 -92.93 -4.01
N GLY A 689 -22.41 -92.90 -4.43
CA GLY A 689 -23.14 -91.66 -4.71
C GLY A 689 -23.31 -90.76 -3.47
N VAL A 690 -23.62 -91.34 -2.30
CA VAL A 690 -23.69 -90.61 -1.02
C VAL A 690 -22.32 -90.04 -0.65
N THR A 691 -21.23 -90.79 -0.79
CA THR A 691 -19.89 -90.26 -0.51
C THR A 691 -19.51 -89.11 -1.45
N GLN A 692 -19.81 -89.20 -2.75
CA GLN A 692 -19.48 -88.16 -3.72
C GLN A 692 -20.32 -86.89 -3.50
N LYS A 693 -21.62 -87.03 -3.22
CA LYS A 693 -22.51 -85.86 -3.01
C LYS A 693 -22.35 -85.18 -1.65
N GLY A 694 -21.62 -85.79 -0.71
CA GLY A 694 -21.21 -85.15 0.55
C GLY A 694 -20.39 -83.86 0.32
N GLU A 695 -19.55 -83.82 -0.71
CA GLU A 695 -18.78 -82.64 -1.10
C GLU A 695 -19.67 -81.48 -1.58
N THR A 696 -20.79 -81.80 -2.25
CA THR A 696 -21.79 -80.80 -2.68
C THR A 696 -22.45 -80.11 -1.48
N LEU A 697 -22.78 -80.86 -0.42
CA LEU A 697 -23.29 -80.29 0.84
C LEU A 697 -22.24 -79.41 1.55
N GLY A 698 -20.97 -79.81 1.51
CA GLY A 698 -19.85 -79.02 2.03
C GLY A 698 -19.70 -77.68 1.28
N TRP A 699 -19.72 -77.71 -0.05
CA TRP A 699 -19.68 -76.52 -0.89
C TRP A 699 -20.88 -75.60 -0.64
N LEU A 700 -22.10 -76.12 -0.58
CA LEU A 700 -23.30 -75.32 -0.29
C LEU A 700 -23.17 -74.62 1.08
N ARG A 701 -22.68 -75.32 2.12
CA ARG A 701 -22.48 -74.70 3.43
C ARG A 701 -21.44 -73.56 3.40
N SER A 702 -20.30 -73.78 2.75
CA SER A 702 -19.26 -72.75 2.63
C SER A 702 -19.70 -71.57 1.76
N ARG A 703 -20.40 -71.81 0.65
CA ARG A 703 -20.89 -70.75 -0.24
C ARG A 703 -22.01 -69.94 0.40
N LEU A 704 -22.90 -70.56 1.16
CA LEU A 704 -23.93 -69.86 1.93
C LEU A 704 -23.31 -68.86 2.91
N GLN A 705 -22.24 -69.24 3.62
CA GLN A 705 -21.56 -68.34 4.58
C GLN A 705 -21.08 -67.04 3.92
N VAL A 706 -20.52 -67.13 2.71
CA VAL A 706 -20.09 -65.96 1.93
C VAL A 706 -21.29 -65.14 1.45
N LEU A 707 -22.33 -65.80 0.94
CA LEU A 707 -23.50 -65.11 0.40
C LEU A 707 -24.34 -64.40 1.47
N ILE A 708 -24.32 -64.86 2.73
CA ILE A 708 -24.96 -64.20 3.87
C ILE A 708 -24.37 -62.80 4.11
N GLU A 709 -23.04 -62.63 3.96
CA GLU A 709 -22.35 -61.36 4.21
C GLU A 709 -22.66 -60.27 3.16
N VAL A 710 -23.15 -60.69 1.99
CA VAL A 710 -23.43 -59.85 0.82
C VAL A 710 -24.91 -59.84 0.41
N SER A 711 -25.80 -60.36 1.24
CA SER A 711 -27.24 -60.45 0.94
C SER A 711 -28.10 -59.90 2.08
N SER A 712 -29.38 -59.71 1.82
CA SER A 712 -30.33 -59.34 2.86
C SER A 712 -30.51 -60.47 3.88
N GLU A 713 -30.75 -60.10 5.14
CA GLU A 713 -30.98 -61.04 6.24
C GLU A 713 -32.18 -61.98 5.96
N LYS A 714 -33.20 -61.47 5.26
CA LYS A 714 -34.39 -62.25 4.87
C LYS A 714 -34.06 -63.35 3.86
N GLU A 715 -33.26 -63.05 2.84
CA GLU A 715 -32.89 -64.05 1.82
C GLU A 715 -31.84 -65.03 2.37
N ALA A 716 -30.90 -64.54 3.18
CA ALA A 716 -29.94 -65.36 3.94
C ALA A 716 -30.65 -66.42 4.81
N GLN A 717 -31.66 -66.02 5.59
CA GLN A 717 -32.43 -66.93 6.44
C GLN A 717 -33.18 -67.98 5.61
N LYS A 718 -33.88 -67.55 4.55
CA LYS A 718 -34.63 -68.45 3.65
C LYS A 718 -33.74 -69.53 3.02
N GLN A 719 -32.58 -69.14 2.49
CA GLN A 719 -31.62 -70.07 1.86
C GLN A 719 -30.92 -70.97 2.91
N GLY A 720 -30.74 -70.48 4.14
CA GLY A 720 -30.25 -71.27 5.27
C GLY A 720 -31.24 -72.34 5.72
N ASP A 721 -32.53 -72.01 5.79
CA ASP A 721 -33.60 -72.95 6.14
C ASP A 721 -33.75 -74.05 5.07
N GLU A 722 -33.66 -73.70 3.79
CA GLU A 722 -33.64 -74.69 2.70
C GLU A 722 -32.44 -75.63 2.80
N LEU A 723 -31.23 -75.12 3.07
CA LEU A 723 -30.04 -75.97 3.25
C LEU A 723 -30.16 -76.89 4.46
N ALA A 724 -30.73 -76.40 5.57
CA ALA A 724 -30.98 -77.21 6.76
C ALA A 724 -31.92 -78.39 6.46
N LYS A 725 -33.01 -78.14 5.70
CA LYS A 725 -33.94 -79.17 5.24
C LYS A 725 -33.23 -80.21 4.37
N VAL A 726 -32.47 -79.79 3.36
CA VAL A 726 -31.77 -80.70 2.43
C VAL A 726 -30.69 -81.51 3.14
N SER A 727 -29.94 -80.89 4.05
CA SER A 727 -28.96 -81.55 4.92
C SER A 727 -29.60 -82.63 5.81
N SER A 728 -30.80 -82.36 6.35
CA SER A 728 -31.54 -83.34 7.15
C SER A 728 -32.00 -84.54 6.32
N SER A 729 -32.51 -84.31 5.10
CA SER A 729 -32.90 -85.38 4.17
C SER A 729 -31.71 -86.24 3.75
N PHE A 730 -30.54 -85.65 3.52
CA PHE A 730 -29.31 -86.39 3.20
C PHE A 730 -28.83 -87.30 4.35
N LYS A 731 -28.96 -86.83 5.60
CA LYS A 731 -28.68 -87.66 6.79
C LYS A 731 -29.65 -88.84 6.89
N ALA A 732 -30.93 -88.63 6.63
CA ALA A 732 -31.95 -89.68 6.64
C ALA A 732 -31.68 -90.74 5.57
N LEU A 733 -31.28 -90.33 4.35
CA LEU A 733 -30.86 -91.22 3.27
C LEU A 733 -29.67 -92.11 3.69
N THR A 734 -28.68 -91.52 4.35
CA THR A 734 -27.48 -92.23 4.83
C THR A 734 -27.83 -93.28 5.90
N ALA A 735 -28.77 -92.98 6.79
CA ALA A 735 -29.25 -93.92 7.80
C ALA A 735 -30.01 -95.11 7.18
N LEU A 736 -30.87 -94.84 6.18
CA LEU A 736 -31.58 -95.87 5.41
C LEU A 736 -30.63 -96.82 4.67
N LEU A 737 -29.54 -96.29 4.12
CA LEU A 737 -28.49 -97.09 3.46
C LEU A 737 -27.85 -98.09 4.44
N SER A 738 -27.46 -97.63 5.63
CA SER A 738 -26.81 -98.46 6.66
C SER A 738 -27.70 -99.60 7.17
N GLU A 739 -29.02 -99.40 7.21
CA GLU A 739 -29.97 -100.43 7.62
C GLU A 739 -30.05 -101.57 6.59
N VAL A 740 -30.04 -101.23 5.30
CA VAL A 740 -30.07 -102.21 4.18
C VAL A 740 -28.77 -103.02 4.11
N GLU A 741 -27.61 -102.41 4.38
CA GLU A 741 -26.30 -103.10 4.41
C GLU A 741 -26.23 -104.19 5.50
N LYS A 742 -26.83 -103.95 6.67
CA LYS A 742 -26.86 -104.95 7.77
C LYS A 742 -27.68 -106.19 7.42
N MET A 743 -28.78 -106.02 6.70
CA MET A 743 -29.66 -107.12 6.26
C MET A 743 -28.92 -108.10 5.32
N LEU A 744 -28.07 -107.59 4.41
CA LEU A 744 -27.31 -108.41 3.46
C LEU A 744 -26.24 -109.28 4.15
N SER A 745 -25.66 -108.81 5.26
CA SER A 745 -24.54 -109.51 5.91
C SER A 745 -24.96 -110.80 6.63
N SER A 746 -26.14 -110.82 7.27
CA SER A 746 -26.64 -111.98 8.04
C SER A 746 -27.00 -113.22 7.20
N PHE A 747 -27.22 -113.07 5.88
CA PHE A 747 -27.58 -114.19 5.00
C PHE A 747 -26.36 -115.02 4.56
N GLY A 748 -25.15 -114.44 4.56
CA GLY A 748 -23.93 -115.10 4.09
C GLY A 748 -23.39 -116.25 4.96
N ASP A 749 -23.62 -116.19 6.28
CA ASP A 749 -22.98 -117.10 7.26
C ASP A 749 -23.60 -118.51 7.32
N CYS A 750 -24.83 -118.70 6.81
CA CYS A 750 -25.57 -119.96 6.94
C CYS A 750 -25.14 -121.07 5.94
N VAL A 751 -24.40 -120.73 4.89
CA VAL A 751 -24.08 -121.64 3.76
C VAL A 751 -22.80 -122.47 4.01
N GLN A 752 -21.87 -122.02 4.85
CA GLN A 752 -20.54 -122.64 5.06
C GLN A 752 -20.51 -123.91 5.95
N TYR A 753 -21.52 -124.14 6.79
CA TYR A 753 -21.51 -125.17 7.84
C TYR A 753 -21.73 -126.62 7.32
N LYS A 754 -22.36 -126.81 6.16
CA LYS A 754 -22.82 -128.11 5.65
C LYS A 754 -21.70 -129.01 5.09
N GLU A 755 -20.51 -128.47 4.77
CA GLU A 755 -19.43 -129.20 4.07
C GLU A 755 -18.43 -129.92 4.99
N ILE A 756 -18.30 -129.52 6.26
CA ILE A 756 -17.21 -129.98 7.15
C ILE A 756 -17.45 -131.37 7.79
N VAL A 757 -18.71 -131.76 8.05
CA VAL A 757 -19.04 -132.99 8.80
C VAL A 757 -18.85 -134.30 7.99
N LYS A 758 -18.82 -134.22 6.66
CA LYS A 758 -18.84 -135.41 5.77
C LYS A 758 -17.46 -136.07 5.59
N SER A 759 -16.36 -135.38 5.87
CA SER A 759 -14.98 -135.85 5.60
C SER A 759 -14.39 -136.72 6.72
N SER A 760 -14.66 -136.41 8.00
CA SER A 760 -14.02 -137.07 9.16
C SER A 760 -14.45 -138.52 9.43
N LEU A 761 -15.61 -138.95 8.94
CA LEU A 761 -16.16 -140.30 9.19
C LEU A 761 -15.44 -141.42 8.40
N LYS A 762 -14.78 -141.07 7.29
CA LYS A 762 -14.18 -142.04 6.35
C LYS A 762 -12.84 -142.62 6.84
N GLU A 763 -12.14 -141.96 7.75
CA GLU A 763 -10.80 -142.37 8.23
C GLU A 763 -10.80 -143.39 9.38
N LEU A 764 -11.88 -143.54 10.15
CA LEU A 764 -11.93 -144.42 11.34
C LEU A 764 -12.07 -145.92 11.00
N ILE A 765 -12.69 -146.25 9.85
CA ILE A 765 -12.99 -147.63 9.46
C ILE A 765 -11.76 -148.38 8.92
N SER A 766 -10.82 -147.68 8.27
CA SER A 766 -9.62 -148.30 7.66
C SER A 766 -8.59 -148.78 8.70
N GLY A 767 -8.37 -148.03 9.78
CA GLY A 767 -7.32 -148.34 10.77
C GLY A 767 -7.56 -149.60 11.62
N SER A 768 -8.80 -150.07 11.76
CA SER A 768 -9.12 -151.22 12.63
C SER A 768 -8.76 -152.58 12.03
N LYS A 769 -8.56 -152.68 10.71
CA LYS A 769 -8.32 -153.96 10.01
C LYS A 769 -6.85 -154.42 10.09
N GLU A 770 -5.91 -153.49 10.14
CA GLU A 770 -4.46 -153.74 10.11
C GLU A 770 -3.88 -154.29 11.43
N VAL A 771 -4.55 -154.09 12.58
CA VAL A 771 -4.04 -154.53 13.90
C VAL A 771 -4.27 -156.03 14.15
N GLN A 772 -5.22 -156.65 13.45
CA GLN A 772 -5.56 -158.07 13.60
C GLN A 772 -4.48 -159.00 13.02
N GLU A 773 -3.85 -158.62 11.89
CA GLU A 773 -2.87 -159.45 11.16
C GLU A 773 -1.52 -159.54 11.89
N GLN A 774 -1.09 -158.50 12.61
CA GLN A 774 0.20 -158.48 13.33
C GLN A 774 0.31 -159.48 14.51
N ALA A 775 -0.80 -160.04 14.99
CA ALA A 775 -0.81 -160.92 16.16
C ALA A 775 -0.33 -162.35 15.86
N GLU A 776 -0.45 -162.82 14.61
CA GLU A 776 -0.06 -164.18 14.22
C GLU A 776 1.46 -164.31 13.99
N GLU A 777 2.10 -163.23 13.57
CA GLU A 777 3.53 -163.16 13.24
C GLU A 777 4.46 -163.30 14.47
N ILE A 778 4.01 -162.84 15.65
CA ILE A 778 4.82 -162.82 16.89
C ILE A 778 5.21 -164.23 17.38
N LEU A 779 4.37 -165.25 17.16
CA LEU A 779 4.55 -166.61 17.69
C LEU A 779 5.46 -167.51 16.83
N GLY A 780 5.93 -167.03 15.67
CA GLY A 780 6.72 -167.80 14.69
C GLY A 780 8.21 -167.39 14.57
N THR A 781 8.70 -166.48 15.39
CA THR A 781 10.05 -165.88 15.36
C THR A 781 11.15 -166.84 15.84
N GLU A 782 12.35 -166.80 15.27
CA GLU A 782 13.42 -167.82 15.50
C GLU A 782 14.14 -167.69 16.85
N ASN A 783 14.10 -166.52 17.49
CA ASN A 783 14.72 -166.27 18.79
C ASN A 783 13.77 -165.53 19.74
N LEU A 784 13.97 -165.73 21.05
CA LEU A 784 13.10 -165.17 22.10
C LEU A 784 13.10 -163.63 22.12
N PHE A 785 14.22 -162.99 21.76
CA PHE A 785 14.38 -161.54 21.82
C PHE A 785 13.53 -160.83 20.75
N GLU A 786 13.50 -161.36 19.54
CA GLU A 786 12.73 -160.84 18.41
C GLU A 786 11.22 -160.97 18.64
N ALA A 787 10.78 -162.07 19.26
CA ALA A 787 9.40 -162.28 19.68
C ALA A 787 8.91 -161.23 20.69
N GLN A 788 9.77 -160.83 21.63
CA GLN A 788 9.44 -159.81 22.64
C GLN A 788 9.36 -158.39 22.05
N GLN A 789 10.12 -158.06 21.00
CA GLN A 789 10.09 -156.76 20.32
C GLN A 789 8.80 -156.54 19.52
N LEU A 790 8.36 -157.53 18.74
CA LEU A 790 7.14 -157.40 17.91
C LEU A 790 5.86 -157.24 18.74
N LEU A 791 5.83 -157.84 19.94
CA LEU A 791 4.72 -157.67 20.88
C LEU A 791 4.57 -156.22 21.34
N LEU A 792 5.68 -155.50 21.58
CA LEU A 792 5.65 -154.10 22.03
C LEU A 792 5.06 -153.17 20.94
N HIS A 793 5.38 -153.42 19.68
CA HIS A 793 4.86 -152.67 18.54
C HIS A 793 3.33 -152.83 18.37
N HIS A 794 2.83 -154.06 18.53
CA HIS A 794 1.39 -154.35 18.49
C HIS A 794 0.61 -153.55 19.55
N GLN A 795 1.14 -153.42 20.77
CA GLN A 795 0.51 -152.67 21.86
C GLN A 795 0.40 -151.16 21.61
N GLN A 796 1.38 -150.57 20.90
CA GLN A 796 1.39 -149.14 20.61
C GLN A 796 0.36 -148.73 19.55
N LYS A 797 0.22 -149.50 18.46
CA LYS A 797 -0.78 -149.22 17.40
C LYS A 797 -2.21 -149.28 17.92
N THR A 798 -2.51 -150.25 18.78
CA THR A 798 -3.82 -150.43 19.43
C THR A 798 -4.28 -149.16 20.17
N LYS A 799 -3.38 -148.50 20.91
CA LYS A 799 -3.69 -147.27 21.67
C LYS A 799 -4.02 -146.05 20.80
N ARG A 800 -3.42 -145.94 19.60
CA ARG A 800 -3.60 -144.78 18.69
C ARG A 800 -5.00 -144.72 18.09
N ILE A 801 -5.56 -145.87 17.73
CA ILE A 801 -6.90 -145.98 17.11
C ILE A 801 -8.01 -145.60 18.12
N SER A 802 -7.87 -146.00 19.39
CA SER A 802 -8.84 -145.66 20.45
C SER A 802 -8.84 -144.18 20.85
N ALA A 803 -7.79 -143.42 20.54
CA ALA A 803 -7.74 -141.97 20.77
C ALA A 803 -8.53 -141.20 19.69
N LYS A 804 -8.37 -141.57 18.41
CA LYS A 804 -9.00 -140.88 17.26
C LYS A 804 -10.52 -141.01 17.24
N LYS A 805 -11.07 -142.09 17.81
CA LYS A 805 -12.52 -142.28 18.04
C LYS A 805 -13.11 -141.23 18.99
N ARG A 806 -12.38 -140.87 20.06
CA ARG A 806 -12.85 -139.89 21.07
C ARG A 806 -12.93 -138.47 20.54
N ASP A 807 -12.02 -138.06 19.66
CA ASP A 807 -12.01 -136.73 19.04
C ASP A 807 -13.24 -136.50 18.13
N VAL A 808 -13.58 -137.48 17.28
CA VAL A 808 -14.74 -137.38 16.39
C VAL A 808 -16.05 -137.30 17.20
N GLN A 809 -16.10 -137.99 18.35
CA GLN A 809 -17.27 -137.97 19.24
C GLN A 809 -17.47 -136.61 19.94
N GLN A 810 -16.39 -135.89 20.29
CA GLN A 810 -16.45 -134.53 20.84
C GLN A 810 -16.88 -133.46 19.81
N GLN A 811 -16.46 -133.58 18.55
CA GLN A 811 -16.83 -132.63 17.49
C GLN A 811 -18.32 -132.73 17.11
N MET A 812 -18.95 -133.89 17.29
CA MET A 812 -20.39 -134.08 17.04
C MET A 812 -21.28 -133.53 18.17
N THR A 813 -20.76 -133.33 19.38
CA THR A 813 -21.54 -132.79 20.50
C THR A 813 -21.57 -131.26 20.53
N GLN A 814 -20.53 -130.59 20.01
CA GLN A 814 -20.47 -129.11 19.93
C GLN A 814 -21.36 -128.51 18.83
N ALA A 815 -21.73 -129.30 17.81
CA ALA A 815 -22.60 -128.93 16.69
C ALA A 815 -24.11 -128.92 17.00
N GLY A 816 -24.53 -129.42 18.17
CA GLY A 816 -25.94 -129.53 18.57
C GLY A 816 -26.48 -128.42 19.48
N GLN A 817 -25.68 -127.39 19.79
CA GLN A 817 -26.00 -126.36 20.80
C GLN A 817 -26.06 -124.92 20.26
N GLY A 818 -26.27 -124.73 18.95
CA GLY A 818 -26.52 -123.41 18.33
C GLY A 818 -28.01 -123.07 18.22
N GLU A 819 -28.38 -121.80 18.38
CA GLU A 819 -29.74 -121.26 18.20
C GLU A 819 -30.22 -121.42 16.75
N GLY A 820 -30.76 -122.61 16.44
CA GLY A 820 -31.27 -122.98 15.12
C GLY A 820 -31.23 -124.50 14.93
N GLY A 821 -32.19 -125.21 15.52
CA GLY A 821 -32.26 -126.67 15.45
C GLY A 821 -32.25 -127.21 14.02
N LEU A 822 -31.31 -128.11 13.72
CA LEU A 822 -31.20 -128.82 12.44
C LEU A 822 -32.16 -130.03 12.37
N PRO A 823 -32.72 -130.36 11.19
CA PRO A 823 -33.86 -131.25 11.02
C PRO A 823 -33.60 -132.75 11.29
N GLY A 824 -34.66 -133.44 11.74
CA GLY A 824 -34.68 -134.80 12.30
C GLY A 824 -34.08 -136.00 11.51
N PRO A 825 -33.91 -136.00 10.17
CA PRO A 825 -33.32 -137.15 9.48
C PRO A 825 -31.82 -137.37 9.78
N VAL A 826 -31.10 -136.33 10.17
CA VAL A 826 -29.63 -136.37 10.36
C VAL A 826 -29.24 -137.00 11.70
N GLN A 827 -30.15 -137.00 12.69
CA GLN A 827 -29.86 -137.48 14.05
C GLN A 827 -29.98 -139.01 14.18
N GLU A 828 -30.79 -139.66 13.35
CA GLU A 828 -31.02 -141.11 13.38
C GLU A 828 -29.84 -141.90 12.74
N GLU A 829 -29.22 -141.36 11.69
CA GLU A 829 -28.04 -141.93 11.02
C GLU A 829 -26.81 -141.93 11.94
N LEU A 830 -26.66 -140.89 12.77
CA LEU A 830 -25.56 -140.75 13.73
C LEU A 830 -25.58 -141.81 14.84
N ARG A 831 -26.78 -142.15 15.34
CA ARG A 831 -26.94 -143.13 16.44
C ARG A 831 -26.61 -144.57 16.00
N LYS A 832 -26.82 -144.93 14.72
CA LYS A 832 -26.46 -146.26 14.19
C LYS A 832 -24.95 -146.48 14.12
N LEU A 833 -24.20 -145.44 13.72
CA LEU A 833 -22.75 -145.49 13.52
C LEU A 833 -21.94 -145.64 14.83
N GLU A 834 -22.41 -145.08 15.94
CA GLU A 834 -21.75 -145.24 17.25
C GLU A 834 -21.75 -146.69 17.74
N SER A 835 -22.85 -147.43 17.51
CA SER A 835 -23.00 -148.82 17.98
C SER A 835 -22.00 -149.80 17.33
N THR A 836 -21.59 -149.54 16.08
CA THR A 836 -20.71 -150.44 15.31
C THR A 836 -19.24 -150.31 15.74
N LEU A 837 -18.84 -149.12 16.19
CA LEU A 837 -17.48 -148.81 16.65
C LEU A 837 -17.12 -149.41 18.02
N ASP A 838 -18.10 -149.76 18.86
CA ASP A 838 -17.87 -150.39 20.17
C ASP A 838 -17.66 -151.91 20.10
N GLY A 839 -18.22 -152.59 19.09
CA GLY A 839 -18.09 -154.04 18.93
C GLY A 839 -16.69 -154.50 18.55
N LEU A 840 -15.98 -153.73 17.70
CA LEU A 840 -14.65 -154.06 17.19
C LEU A 840 -13.52 -153.90 18.23
N GLU A 841 -13.73 -153.10 19.28
CA GLU A 841 -12.71 -152.80 20.28
C GLU A 841 -12.50 -153.98 21.27
N ARG A 842 -13.58 -154.69 21.62
CA ARG A 842 -13.56 -155.80 22.60
C ARG A 842 -12.90 -157.08 22.09
N SER A 843 -12.84 -157.31 20.78
CA SER A 843 -12.20 -158.51 20.21
C SER A 843 -10.67 -158.40 20.24
N ARG A 844 -10.14 -157.21 19.94
CA ARG A 844 -8.71 -156.88 19.89
C ARG A 844 -7.99 -157.13 21.24
N GLU A 845 -8.60 -156.74 22.35
CA GLU A 845 -8.00 -156.87 23.70
C GLU A 845 -7.81 -158.33 24.16
N ARG A 846 -8.59 -159.27 23.61
CA ARG A 846 -8.51 -160.70 23.97
C ARG A 846 -7.30 -161.40 23.35
N GLN A 847 -6.93 -161.01 22.12
CA GLN A 847 -5.83 -161.60 21.36
C GLN A 847 -4.45 -161.32 22.01
N GLU A 848 -4.24 -160.08 22.47
CA GLU A 848 -2.97 -159.60 23.03
C GLU A 848 -2.53 -160.35 24.30
N ARG A 849 -3.47 -160.67 25.20
CA ARG A 849 -3.16 -161.36 26.47
C ARG A 849 -2.57 -162.76 26.27
N ARG A 850 -2.99 -163.46 25.21
CA ARG A 850 -2.57 -164.84 24.93
C ARG A 850 -1.09 -164.93 24.55
N ILE A 851 -0.57 -163.95 23.81
CA ILE A 851 0.80 -163.95 23.29
C ILE A 851 1.83 -163.75 24.43
N GLN A 852 1.52 -162.90 25.42
CA GLN A 852 2.41 -162.63 26.56
C GLN A 852 2.74 -163.86 27.41
N VAL A 853 1.79 -164.79 27.56
CA VAL A 853 1.98 -165.97 28.44
C VAL A 853 2.99 -166.96 27.84
N THR A 854 3.01 -167.11 26.52
CA THR A 854 3.87 -168.08 25.82
C THR A 854 5.36 -167.72 25.90
N LEU A 855 5.71 -166.44 25.75
CA LEU A 855 7.11 -165.99 25.73
C LEU A 855 7.85 -166.20 27.06
N ARG A 856 7.16 -166.05 28.20
CA ARG A 856 7.78 -166.24 29.53
C ARG A 856 8.26 -167.67 29.79
N LYS A 857 7.64 -168.67 29.17
CA LYS A 857 8.05 -170.07 29.33
C LYS A 857 9.36 -170.37 28.57
N TRP A 858 9.57 -169.71 27.43
CA TRP A 858 10.77 -169.90 26.62
C TRP A 858 12.02 -169.31 27.31
N GLU A 859 11.88 -168.22 28.03
CA GLU A 859 12.98 -167.58 28.77
C GLU A 859 13.64 -168.47 29.82
N ARG A 860 12.86 -169.24 30.59
CA ARG A 860 13.38 -170.12 31.65
C ARG A 860 14.29 -171.24 31.13
N PHE A 861 13.97 -171.78 29.96
CA PHE A 861 14.71 -172.90 29.37
C PHE A 861 16.17 -172.52 29.06
N GLU A 862 16.40 -171.33 28.51
CA GLU A 862 17.76 -170.89 28.14
C GLU A 862 18.67 -170.72 29.37
N THR A 863 18.13 -170.24 30.50
CA THR A 863 18.91 -170.03 31.73
C THR A 863 19.43 -171.33 32.35
N ASN A 864 18.61 -172.39 32.37
CA ASN A 864 19.00 -173.67 32.94
C ASN A 864 20.13 -174.33 32.11
N LYS A 865 20.08 -174.19 30.78
CA LYS A 865 21.05 -174.77 29.84
C LYS A 865 22.47 -174.27 30.11
N GLU A 866 22.61 -172.98 30.38
CA GLU A 866 23.90 -172.31 30.58
C GLU A 866 24.63 -172.80 31.84
N THR A 867 23.88 -173.18 32.87
CA THR A 867 24.44 -173.59 34.17
C THR A 867 25.21 -174.92 34.08
N VAL A 868 24.67 -175.89 33.33
CA VAL A 868 25.27 -177.23 33.15
C VAL A 868 26.56 -177.15 32.32
N VAL A 869 26.57 -176.34 31.26
CA VAL A 869 27.75 -176.17 30.39
C VAL A 869 28.93 -175.56 31.14
N ARG A 870 28.68 -174.63 32.06
CA ARG A 870 29.72 -173.94 32.83
C ARG A 870 30.50 -174.89 33.76
N TYR A 871 29.82 -175.89 34.33
CA TYR A 871 30.43 -176.87 35.24
C TYR A 871 31.45 -177.77 34.51
N LEU A 872 31.08 -178.28 33.32
CA LEU A 872 31.93 -179.15 32.51
C LEU A 872 33.32 -178.57 32.18
N PHE A 873 33.42 -177.24 32.11
CA PHE A 873 34.64 -176.55 31.72
C PHE A 873 35.65 -176.38 32.87
N GLN A 874 35.18 -176.33 34.13
CA GLN A 874 36.02 -176.08 35.30
C GLN A 874 36.73 -177.35 35.81
N THR A 875 36.06 -178.49 35.75
CA THR A 875 36.52 -179.76 36.34
C THR A 875 37.62 -180.48 35.55
N GLY A 876 37.78 -180.24 34.23
CA GLY A 876 38.80 -180.90 33.42
C GLY A 876 40.26 -180.50 33.69
N SER A 877 40.53 -179.46 34.49
CA SER A 877 41.88 -178.92 34.72
C SER A 877 42.56 -179.38 36.03
N SER A 878 41.80 -180.00 36.93
CA SER A 878 42.24 -180.25 38.32
C SER A 878 42.82 -181.66 38.55
N HIS A 879 42.82 -182.53 37.54
CA HIS A 879 43.11 -183.97 37.66
C HIS A 879 44.59 -184.36 37.46
N GLU A 880 45.53 -183.42 37.23
CA GLU A 880 46.92 -183.74 36.83
C GLU A 880 48.02 -183.54 37.92
N ARG A 881 47.70 -183.44 39.22
CA ARG A 881 48.70 -183.14 40.28
C ARG A 881 49.24 -184.38 41.01
N PHE A 882 50.58 -184.51 41.14
CA PHE A 882 51.30 -185.61 41.81
C PHE A 882 51.48 -185.43 43.34
N LEU A 883 51.38 -186.55 44.08
CA LEU A 883 51.36 -186.62 45.55
C LEU A 883 52.72 -187.03 46.17
N SER A 884 53.07 -186.47 47.33
CA SER A 884 54.12 -187.00 48.22
C SER A 884 53.71 -186.84 49.69
N PHE A 885 53.69 -187.94 50.44
CA PHE A 885 53.17 -187.97 51.81
C PHE A 885 54.30 -187.92 52.83
N SER A 886 54.29 -186.91 53.70
CA SER A 886 55.26 -186.75 54.80
C SER A 886 54.74 -187.28 56.16
N SER A 887 53.49 -187.76 56.22
CA SER A 887 52.90 -188.46 57.37
C SER A 887 51.64 -189.25 56.96
N LEU A 888 51.19 -190.16 57.83
CA LEU A 888 49.94 -190.92 57.65
C LEU A 888 48.70 -190.01 57.55
N GLU A 889 48.76 -188.84 58.18
CA GLU A 889 47.70 -187.82 58.17
C GLU A 889 47.57 -187.16 56.78
N SER A 890 48.70 -186.99 56.08
CA SER A 890 48.76 -186.46 54.71
C SER A 890 48.13 -187.41 53.68
N LEU A 891 48.17 -188.73 53.90
CA LEU A 891 47.50 -189.71 53.03
C LEU A 891 45.98 -189.65 53.21
N SER A 892 45.51 -189.50 54.45
CA SER A 892 44.06 -189.48 54.74
C SER A 892 43.35 -188.22 54.21
N SER A 893 44.03 -187.08 54.14
CA SER A 893 43.44 -185.83 53.66
C SER A 893 43.21 -185.83 52.14
N GLU A 894 44.08 -186.50 51.37
CA GLU A 894 43.99 -186.56 49.90
C GLU A 894 42.89 -187.52 49.45
N LEU A 895 42.74 -188.66 50.13
CA LEU A 895 41.65 -189.62 49.86
C LEU A 895 40.26 -188.98 50.01
N GLU A 896 40.11 -188.04 50.96
CA GLU A 896 38.82 -187.43 51.26
C GLU A 896 38.45 -186.29 50.29
N GLN A 897 39.44 -185.61 49.69
CA GLN A 897 39.19 -184.63 48.62
C GLN A 897 38.69 -185.30 47.33
N THR A 898 39.26 -186.45 46.94
CA THR A 898 38.85 -187.17 45.72
C THR A 898 37.42 -187.71 45.83
N LYS A 899 36.96 -188.12 47.02
CA LYS A 899 35.55 -188.48 47.27
C LYS A 899 34.58 -187.32 47.09
N GLU A 900 34.96 -186.13 47.57
CA GLU A 900 34.08 -184.96 47.48
C GLU A 900 33.90 -184.49 46.02
N PHE A 901 34.93 -184.69 45.18
CA PHE A 901 34.91 -184.36 43.76
C PHE A 901 33.97 -185.25 42.94
N SER A 902 33.98 -186.56 43.18
CA SER A 902 33.07 -187.52 42.54
C SER A 902 31.59 -187.19 42.82
N LYS A 903 31.24 -186.89 44.09
CA LYS A 903 29.86 -186.58 44.51
C LYS A 903 29.27 -185.32 43.87
N ARG A 904 30.10 -184.34 43.52
CA ARG A 904 29.64 -183.10 42.87
C ARG A 904 29.32 -183.31 41.38
N THR A 905 30.03 -184.20 40.71
CA THR A 905 29.84 -184.48 39.28
C THR A 905 28.51 -185.22 39.02
N GLU A 906 28.11 -186.10 39.93
CA GLU A 906 26.83 -186.84 39.89
C GLU A 906 25.60 -185.89 39.92
N GLY A 907 25.68 -184.79 40.69
CA GLY A 907 24.60 -183.80 40.79
C GLY A 907 24.38 -182.97 39.51
N ILE A 908 25.41 -182.80 38.69
CA ILE A 908 25.34 -182.05 37.43
C ILE A 908 24.81 -182.92 36.29
N ALA A 909 25.04 -184.23 36.33
CA ALA A 909 24.44 -185.19 35.40
C ALA A 909 22.90 -185.17 35.45
N VAL A 910 22.33 -185.06 36.67
CA VAL A 910 20.87 -184.95 36.88
C VAL A 910 20.29 -183.66 36.28
N GLN A 911 21.00 -182.52 36.42
CA GLN A 911 20.56 -181.26 35.82
C GLN A 911 20.58 -181.31 34.28
N ALA A 912 21.56 -182.00 33.69
CA ALA A 912 21.63 -182.20 32.25
C ALA A 912 20.44 -183.01 31.71
N GLU A 913 19.90 -183.96 32.49
CA GLU A 913 18.70 -184.71 32.13
C GLU A 913 17.40 -183.87 32.14
N SER A 914 17.25 -182.96 33.11
CA SER A 914 16.06 -182.11 33.23
C SER A 914 15.87 -181.18 32.03
N LEU A 915 16.97 -180.69 31.44
CA LEU A 915 16.95 -179.80 30.27
C LEU A 915 16.28 -180.42 29.05
N VAL A 916 16.43 -181.71 28.84
CA VAL A 916 15.82 -182.40 27.69
C VAL A 916 14.29 -182.44 27.82
N LYS A 917 13.77 -182.46 29.05
CA LYS A 917 12.33 -182.48 29.33
C LYS A 917 11.69 -181.10 29.08
N GLU A 918 12.30 -180.04 29.59
CA GLU A 918 11.80 -178.66 29.45
C GLU A 918 11.68 -178.20 27.98
N ALA A 919 12.62 -178.61 27.11
CA ALA A 919 12.59 -178.30 25.68
C ALA A 919 11.30 -178.76 24.95
N SER A 920 10.58 -179.75 25.49
CA SER A 920 9.45 -180.39 24.80
C SER A 920 8.06 -179.78 25.10
N GLU A 921 7.93 -178.99 26.17
CA GLU A 921 6.65 -178.52 26.73
C GLU A 921 6.24 -177.10 26.32
N ILE A 922 7.12 -176.33 25.64
CA ILE A 922 6.88 -174.92 25.30
C ILE A 922 6.08 -174.83 23.97
N PRO A 923 4.91 -174.13 23.92
CA PRO A 923 4.04 -174.04 22.73
C PRO A 923 4.51 -172.95 21.75
N LEU A 924 5.69 -173.18 21.16
CA LEU A 924 6.27 -172.33 20.10
C LEU A 924 5.86 -172.82 18.70
N GLY A 925 6.14 -172.01 17.68
CA GLY A 925 6.04 -172.44 16.29
C GLY A 925 6.85 -173.73 16.01
N PRO A 926 6.43 -174.55 15.04
CA PRO A 926 6.95 -175.92 14.86
C PRO A 926 8.46 -176.00 14.64
N LYS A 927 9.08 -174.97 14.05
CA LYS A 927 10.53 -174.91 13.80
C LYS A 927 11.36 -174.83 15.09
N ASN A 928 11.03 -173.92 16.00
CA ASN A 928 11.87 -173.70 17.20
C ASN A 928 11.80 -174.84 18.20
N LYS A 929 10.66 -175.54 18.24
CA LYS A 929 10.48 -176.68 19.14
C LYS A 929 11.48 -177.81 18.88
N GLN A 930 11.86 -178.05 17.62
CA GLN A 930 12.87 -179.06 17.27
C GLN A 930 14.29 -178.64 17.66
N LEU A 931 14.63 -177.36 17.50
CA LEU A 931 15.98 -176.85 17.78
C LEU A 931 16.36 -176.96 19.26
N LEU A 932 15.44 -176.57 20.16
CA LEU A 932 15.67 -176.63 21.62
C LEU A 932 15.92 -178.07 22.10
N GLN A 933 15.27 -179.07 21.48
CA GLN A 933 15.41 -180.47 21.88
C GLN A 933 16.77 -181.08 21.51
N GLN A 934 17.37 -180.68 20.40
CA GLN A 934 18.70 -181.17 19.99
C GLN A 934 19.81 -180.64 20.91
N GLN A 935 19.77 -179.36 21.27
CA GLN A 935 20.80 -178.75 22.12
C GLN A 935 20.89 -179.39 23.50
N ALA A 936 19.74 -179.67 24.13
CA ALA A 936 19.71 -180.29 25.46
C ALA A 936 20.28 -181.72 25.47
N LYS A 937 20.13 -182.50 24.38
CA LYS A 937 20.68 -183.86 24.29
C LYS A 937 22.22 -183.89 24.23
N SER A 938 22.82 -182.98 23.47
CA SER A 938 24.28 -182.91 23.30
C SER A 938 25.02 -182.64 24.62
N ILE A 939 24.49 -181.75 25.45
CA ILE A 939 25.11 -181.37 26.73
C ILE A 939 25.14 -182.56 27.71
N LYS A 940 24.09 -183.40 27.71
CA LYS A 940 24.01 -184.60 28.55
C LYS A 940 25.13 -185.61 28.26
N GLU A 941 25.50 -185.80 27.01
CA GLU A 941 26.54 -186.75 26.62
C GLU A 941 27.94 -186.32 27.09
N GLN A 942 28.21 -185.00 27.16
CA GLN A 942 29.50 -184.49 27.61
C GLN A 942 29.72 -184.68 29.12
N VAL A 943 28.67 -184.54 29.93
CA VAL A 943 28.76 -184.76 31.39
C VAL A 943 29.11 -186.22 31.71
N LYS A 944 28.50 -187.16 30.98
CA LYS A 944 28.72 -188.60 31.19
C LYS A 944 30.18 -189.02 30.98
N LYS A 945 30.86 -188.41 30.01
CA LYS A 945 32.29 -188.68 29.73
C LYS A 945 33.21 -188.32 30.89
N LEU A 946 32.86 -187.27 31.66
CA LEU A 946 33.62 -186.79 32.79
C LEU A 946 33.44 -187.69 34.03
N GLU A 947 32.25 -188.28 34.19
CA GLU A 947 31.99 -189.29 35.23
C GLU A 947 32.87 -190.53 35.02
N ASP A 948 32.94 -191.05 33.79
CA ASP A 948 33.69 -192.27 33.47
C ASP A 948 35.21 -192.16 33.76
N THR A 949 35.79 -190.95 33.72
CA THR A 949 37.26 -190.75 33.90
C THR A 949 37.67 -190.77 35.38
N LEU A 950 36.78 -190.37 36.29
CA LEU A 950 37.05 -190.32 37.73
C LEU A 950 36.99 -191.70 38.40
N GLU A 951 36.42 -192.71 37.73
CA GLU A 951 36.36 -194.08 38.24
C GLU A 951 37.68 -194.87 38.08
N GLU A 952 38.58 -194.48 37.16
CA GLU A 952 39.82 -195.23 36.87
C GLU A 952 40.95 -195.04 37.93
N GLU A 953 40.99 -193.94 38.69
CA GLU A 953 42.04 -193.68 39.71
C GLU A 953 41.86 -194.47 41.04
N TYR A 954 40.73 -195.17 41.24
CA TYR A 954 40.36 -195.79 42.52
C TYR A 954 40.97 -197.18 42.80
N VAL A 955 41.81 -197.75 41.92
CA VAL A 955 42.10 -199.22 41.89
C VAL A 955 43.46 -199.68 42.48
N LEU A 956 44.36 -198.80 42.95
CA LEU A 956 45.69 -199.22 43.47
C LEU A 956 45.92 -198.91 44.97
N ASP A 957 45.29 -199.68 45.88
CA ASP A 957 45.93 -200.25 47.09
C ASP A 957 44.91 -201.02 47.96
N THR A 958 44.82 -202.35 47.76
CA THR A 958 44.76 -203.36 48.82
C THR A 958 44.89 -204.77 48.20
N PRO A 959 45.65 -205.70 48.81
CA PRO A 959 45.49 -207.14 48.55
C PRO A 959 44.16 -207.70 49.09
#